data_AF-A0A5M4DED4-F1
#
_entry.id   AF-A0A5M4DED4-F1
#
_cell.length_a   1.000
_cell.length_b   1.000
_cell.length_c   1.000
_cell.angle_alpha   90.00
_cell.angle_beta   90.00
_cell.angle_gamma   90.00
#
_symmetry.space_group_name_H-M   'P 1'
#
loop_
_entity.id
_entity.type
_entity.pdbx_description
1 polymer ?
#
loop_
_entity_poly.entity_id
_entity_poly.type
_entity_poly.pdbx_seq_one_letter_code
_entity_poly.pdbx_strand_id
1 'polypeptide(L)'
;MMPWVFLAMINDPIAPPDALIPTHLTCEYQIDPKGIGAREPLLSWQIVSSNPNARNQFPTAYRVLVASERELLDMGRGDLWDSGKVDSADSRYVRWGGQPLPSRQRAFWKVRIWDQDGVEQPWSTDASFSVGLLEKSDWQAEWIGHDAPIAESREMPDFEGALWIGHESEVKGEQPMATRAFRHELSLNPSEVSQAWLLVTGDDEFDAYLNGRLVAKSDQRPHSWTRPETVDVTPLLRPGRNVIAVRIRNTLSGWAGLLGKLLLARKDGSKLESTTGPDWKCADGWDDRWADPSFDDSAWPQAKTLGEYGDSPWGRVPPRGMFLPPPRYLRRGFQIEKPISHATLHATALGVYEARINGKRVAEALFLPGWTDYNLRIPTHSFDVTGLLQQGENVWSVLLADGWFAGYVGYGGQRNHYGDALRFLGQLEIEYEDGTKKTVATGPDWRASTGGLREADFLMGETFDSSAEPWGWDARGFEEKDWQPVEIGSAIQPRLEPAKHQPVAVIARFEPLSVSQVGPDAYVLDLGQNIAGYAQLELTAERGREITLRYAERLDAEGKLYTTNLRGARAVDKYVCRGEGIERWSPRFTFHGFQFIEVSGLGRAPRRGEVVGLAIASDTPITGHFECSDPMLNRLAKNIYWTQRMNFLEVPTDCPQRDERLGWTGDAQVYATTAAYFADVEAFFDKWLIDLTDAQRADGQFPMVAPLKVAGPDGGPAWADAGVIVPWELYRMTGNVSLLRRQFPSMLRFVEFSFVRCGEGTLPPKEFHCFGDWLNIDDPTPNEVLFLAYLVRSADFAAEAADVLGKADNSRRLRDIAAAARTSFQKNYVDSDGRIAGDSQTAYALAIDFGLLPQAGEARTAQHLVRKLEERGVHLSTGFVGTKPLMRSLAKVGRFDLAYRLLQSKEFPSWGFTIEHGATSIWERWNGWTPEEGFADPGMNSFAHYAFGAVGEWMMEHVAGIAPRSPGFAQILIHPKPGGTLTSVRASHHSPYGPIRVEWSLEGRRFELTAEIPPGVRAVVRVPSSDPSSVLEESESGWKAVAGKAGAGYSEIEVGSGTYRWKSTESSSEGGPTQMPL
;
A
#
# COMPACT_ATOMS: atom_id res chain seq x y z
N MET A 1 -20.23 -13.43 -9.35
CA MET A 1 -20.80 -13.52 -10.71
C MET A 1 -20.67 -12.15 -11.36
N MET A 2 -19.58 -11.91 -12.06
CA MET A 2 -19.44 -10.76 -12.96
C MET A 2 -19.93 -11.20 -14.35
N PRO A 3 -20.73 -10.40 -15.06
CA PRO A 3 -21.21 -10.77 -16.38
C PRO A 3 -20.06 -10.71 -17.38
N TRP A 4 -20.04 -11.70 -18.26
CA TRP A 4 -19.23 -11.72 -19.46
C TRP A 4 -19.54 -10.46 -20.28
N VAL A 5 -18.62 -9.51 -20.34
CA VAL A 5 -18.77 -8.34 -21.20
C VAL A 5 -18.47 -8.78 -22.63
N PHE A 6 -19.54 -8.96 -23.41
CA PHE A 6 -19.49 -8.94 -24.86
C PHE A 6 -18.95 -7.58 -25.31
N LEU A 7 -17.89 -7.60 -26.13
CA LEU A 7 -17.49 -6.44 -26.93
C LEU A 7 -18.70 -5.98 -27.77
N ALA A 8 -19.16 -4.76 -27.56
CA ALA A 8 -20.09 -4.12 -28.47
C ALA A 8 -19.36 -3.83 -29.79
N MET A 9 -19.87 -4.36 -30.91
CA MET A 9 -19.39 -4.03 -32.25
C MET A 9 -19.69 -2.55 -32.53
N ILE A 10 -18.63 -1.73 -32.62
CA ILE A 10 -18.67 -0.43 -33.26
C ILE A 10 -18.58 -0.67 -34.78
N ASN A 11 -19.41 0.03 -35.55
CA ASN A 11 -19.46 0.01 -37.01
C ASN A 11 -18.18 0.64 -37.61
N ASP A 12 -17.05 -0.03 -37.46
CA ASP A 12 -15.84 0.21 -38.25
C ASP A 12 -15.82 -0.71 -39.48
N PRO A 13 -15.12 -0.34 -40.58
CA PRO A 13 -15.02 -1.17 -41.76
C PRO A 13 -14.62 -2.60 -41.37
N ILE A 14 -15.41 -3.58 -41.80
CA ILE A 14 -15.24 -5.01 -41.50
C ILE A 14 -13.76 -5.37 -41.74
N ALA A 15 -13.03 -5.62 -40.66
CA ALA A 15 -11.63 -6.01 -40.75
C ALA A 15 -11.50 -7.25 -41.64
N PRO A 16 -10.43 -7.34 -42.46
CA PRO A 16 -10.19 -8.54 -43.25
C PRO A 16 -10.20 -9.79 -42.34
N PRO A 17 -10.74 -10.93 -42.81
CA PRO A 17 -10.59 -12.19 -42.08
C PRO A 17 -9.10 -12.44 -41.80
N ASP A 18 -8.78 -12.89 -40.59
CA ASP A 18 -7.42 -13.16 -40.10
C ASP A 18 -6.51 -11.92 -39.89
N ALA A 19 -7.01 -10.69 -40.05
CA ALA A 19 -6.24 -9.48 -39.80
C ALA A 19 -5.68 -9.41 -38.37
N LEU A 20 -4.43 -8.94 -38.24
CA LEU A 20 -3.79 -8.60 -36.96
C LEU A 20 -3.96 -7.11 -36.67
N ILE A 21 -4.63 -6.80 -35.57
CA ILE A 21 -5.04 -5.44 -35.24
C ILE A 21 -4.30 -4.99 -33.99
N PRO A 22 -3.51 -3.91 -34.05
CA PRO A 22 -2.96 -3.30 -32.85
C PRO A 22 -4.07 -2.69 -31.99
N THR A 23 -4.07 -3.02 -30.71
CA THR A 23 -5.08 -2.59 -29.72
C THR A 23 -4.40 -2.22 -28.42
N HIS A 24 -5.16 -1.71 -27.45
CA HIS A 24 -4.66 -1.39 -26.10
C HIS A 24 -3.40 -0.51 -26.16
N LEU A 25 -3.52 0.60 -26.89
CA LEU A 25 -2.45 1.57 -27.07
C LEU A 25 -2.18 2.29 -25.74
N THR A 26 -0.92 2.30 -25.32
CA THR A 26 -0.50 2.96 -24.08
C THR A 26 0.70 3.87 -24.33
N CYS A 27 0.74 5.00 -23.63
CA CYS A 27 1.88 5.90 -23.53
C CYS A 27 2.31 5.96 -22.06
N GLU A 28 3.60 5.74 -21.76
CA GLU A 28 4.09 5.71 -20.36
C GLU A 28 3.21 4.82 -19.44
N TYR A 29 2.94 3.59 -19.90
CA TYR A 29 2.13 2.57 -19.21
C TYR A 29 0.62 2.86 -19.10
N GLN A 30 0.15 4.00 -19.57
CA GLN A 30 -1.22 4.45 -19.36
C GLN A 30 -1.99 4.61 -20.67
N ILE A 31 -3.32 4.41 -20.59
CA ILE A 31 -4.25 4.66 -21.69
C ILE A 31 -4.61 6.14 -21.70
N ASP A 32 -4.43 6.80 -22.84
CA ASP A 32 -4.75 8.21 -23.07
C ASP A 32 -4.29 9.22 -21.98
N PRO A 33 -3.07 9.10 -21.42
CA PRO A 33 -2.68 9.86 -20.25
C PRO A 33 -2.65 11.36 -20.52
N LYS A 34 -3.05 12.14 -19.52
CA LYS A 34 -3.06 13.59 -19.57
C LYS A 34 -1.92 14.16 -18.74
N GLY A 35 -1.09 14.96 -19.39
CA GLY A 35 0.00 15.67 -18.74
C GLY A 35 1.17 14.78 -18.32
N ILE A 36 1.68 13.90 -19.19
CA ILE A 36 2.88 13.10 -18.90
C ILE A 36 4.12 14.00 -18.70
N GLY A 37 5.08 13.50 -17.92
CA GLY A 37 6.37 14.17 -17.69
C GLY A 37 7.47 13.81 -18.70
N ALA A 38 7.22 12.87 -19.61
CA ALA A 38 8.20 12.40 -20.58
C ALA A 38 8.23 13.30 -21.82
N ARG A 39 9.40 13.87 -22.13
CA ARG A 39 9.66 14.58 -23.40
C ARG A 39 9.82 13.62 -24.58
N GLU A 40 10.23 12.39 -24.31
CA GLU A 40 10.44 11.31 -25.28
C GLU A 40 9.62 10.10 -24.80
N PRO A 41 8.29 10.10 -25.01
CA PRO A 41 7.41 9.10 -24.45
C PRO A 41 7.64 7.70 -25.01
N LEU A 42 7.44 6.69 -24.17
CA LEU A 42 7.42 5.28 -24.54
C LEU A 42 6.02 4.87 -25.00
N LEU A 43 5.90 4.45 -26.26
CA LEU A 43 4.63 3.97 -26.82
C LEU A 43 4.61 2.45 -26.86
N SER A 44 3.43 1.88 -26.60
CA SER A 44 3.24 0.44 -26.70
C SER A 44 1.83 0.07 -27.15
N TRP A 45 1.68 -1.12 -27.71
CA TRP A 45 0.41 -1.68 -28.13
C TRP A 45 0.41 -3.20 -27.92
N GLN A 46 -0.79 -3.76 -27.82
CA GLN A 46 -1.02 -5.20 -27.92
C GLN A 46 -1.52 -5.52 -29.32
N ILE A 47 -1.54 -6.81 -29.68
CA ILE A 47 -1.98 -7.26 -31.00
C ILE A 47 -3.01 -8.36 -30.79
N VAL A 48 -4.14 -8.25 -31.48
CA VAL A 48 -5.18 -9.29 -31.51
C VAL A 48 -5.39 -9.76 -32.94
N SER A 49 -5.79 -11.02 -33.11
CA SER A 49 -6.27 -11.50 -34.41
C SER A 49 -7.78 -11.37 -34.48
N SER A 50 -8.29 -10.92 -35.63
CA SER A 50 -9.73 -10.94 -35.92
C SER A 50 -10.31 -12.36 -36.06
N ASN A 51 -9.45 -13.37 -36.27
CA ASN A 51 -9.82 -14.78 -36.19
C ASN A 51 -9.28 -15.40 -34.89
N PRO A 52 -10.15 -15.75 -33.91
CA PRO A 52 -9.72 -16.34 -32.65
C PRO A 52 -9.08 -17.74 -32.79
N ASN A 53 -9.27 -18.40 -33.93
CA ASN A 53 -8.69 -19.71 -34.21
C ASN A 53 -7.34 -19.62 -34.94
N ALA A 54 -6.92 -18.42 -35.36
CA ALA A 54 -5.64 -18.24 -36.02
C ALA A 54 -4.49 -18.61 -35.06
N ARG A 55 -3.52 -19.35 -35.59
CA ARG A 55 -2.31 -19.76 -34.86
C ARG A 55 -1.07 -19.17 -35.53
N ASN A 56 0.04 -19.11 -34.80
CA ASN A 56 1.37 -18.71 -35.28
C ASN A 56 1.40 -17.32 -35.95
N GLN A 57 0.67 -16.37 -35.38
CA GLN A 57 0.61 -14.98 -35.83
C GLN A 57 1.78 -14.18 -35.24
N PHE A 58 2.60 -13.59 -36.11
CA PHE A 58 3.80 -12.84 -35.73
C PHE A 58 3.92 -11.53 -36.54
N PRO A 59 3.85 -10.35 -35.90
CA PRO A 59 4.20 -9.12 -36.57
C PRO A 59 5.69 -9.10 -36.92
N THR A 60 6.04 -8.49 -38.05
CA THR A 60 7.43 -8.37 -38.52
C THR A 60 7.92 -6.94 -38.62
N ALA A 61 6.99 -5.99 -38.74
CA ALA A 61 7.29 -4.57 -38.82
C ALA A 61 6.15 -3.74 -38.22
N TYR A 62 6.43 -2.48 -37.89
CA TYR A 62 5.42 -1.51 -37.48
C TYR A 62 5.61 -0.14 -38.15
N ARG A 63 4.56 0.68 -38.12
CA ARG A 63 4.63 2.12 -38.41
C ARG A 63 3.76 2.88 -37.43
N VAL A 64 4.35 3.84 -36.73
CA VAL A 64 3.69 4.76 -35.82
C VAL A 64 3.54 6.11 -36.51
N LEU A 65 2.34 6.70 -36.42
CA LEU A 65 2.07 8.09 -36.77
C LEU A 65 1.64 8.84 -35.52
N VAL A 66 2.24 10.00 -35.28
CA VAL A 66 1.91 10.91 -34.19
C VAL A 66 1.76 12.32 -34.73
N ALA A 67 0.60 12.92 -34.50
CA ALA A 67 0.26 14.26 -34.96
C ALA A 67 -0.12 15.19 -33.80
N SER A 68 0.11 16.48 -33.97
CA SER A 68 -0.26 17.51 -32.99
C SER A 68 -1.75 17.82 -32.96
N GLU A 69 -2.44 17.54 -34.08
CA GLU A 69 -3.87 17.75 -34.30
C GLU A 69 -4.52 16.48 -34.83
N ARG A 70 -5.82 16.29 -34.53
CA ARG A 70 -6.54 15.08 -34.96
C ARG A 70 -6.71 15.04 -36.47
N GLU A 71 -6.97 16.19 -37.07
CA GLU A 71 -7.18 16.37 -38.50
C GLU A 71 -5.93 15.97 -39.31
N LEU A 72 -4.73 16.26 -38.79
CA LEU A 72 -3.48 15.84 -39.41
C LEU A 72 -3.32 14.31 -39.39
N LEU A 73 -3.66 13.67 -38.26
CA LEU A 73 -3.63 12.22 -38.13
C LEU A 73 -4.63 11.54 -39.08
N ASP A 74 -5.84 12.10 -39.22
CA ASP A 74 -6.88 11.61 -40.13
C ASP A 74 -6.43 11.72 -41.60
N MET A 75 -5.67 12.76 -41.94
CA MET A 75 -4.99 12.90 -43.26
C MET A 75 -3.76 12.00 -43.42
N GLY A 76 -3.41 11.17 -42.43
CA GLY A 76 -2.26 10.28 -42.47
C GLY A 76 -0.91 11.00 -42.36
N ARG A 77 -0.87 12.17 -41.71
CA ARG A 77 0.34 12.99 -41.54
C ARG A 77 0.73 13.06 -40.07
N GLY A 78 1.88 12.49 -39.71
CA GLY A 78 2.48 12.63 -38.39
C GLY A 78 3.50 13.78 -38.37
N ASP A 79 3.07 14.99 -38.01
CA ASP A 79 3.97 16.16 -37.92
C ASP A 79 4.86 16.13 -36.68
N LEU A 80 4.45 15.42 -35.61
CA LEU A 80 5.29 15.19 -34.43
C LEU A 80 6.25 14.01 -34.65
N TRP A 81 5.74 12.92 -35.22
CA TRP A 81 6.54 11.75 -35.56
C TRP A 81 5.86 10.86 -36.61
N ASP A 82 6.64 10.40 -37.58
CA ASP A 82 6.31 9.27 -38.45
C ASP A 82 7.51 8.34 -38.45
N SER A 83 7.34 7.12 -37.93
CA SER A 83 8.45 6.17 -37.86
C SER A 83 8.86 5.64 -39.23
N GLY A 84 8.03 5.82 -40.27
CA GLY A 84 8.08 4.97 -41.46
C GLY A 84 7.83 3.50 -41.12
N LYS A 85 8.01 2.61 -42.09
CA LYS A 85 8.04 1.17 -41.80
C LYS A 85 9.35 0.85 -41.09
N VAL A 86 9.26 0.34 -39.87
CA VAL A 86 10.39 -0.15 -39.08
C VAL A 86 10.34 -1.67 -39.09
N ASP A 87 11.37 -2.32 -39.63
CA ASP A 87 11.50 -3.78 -39.68
C ASP A 87 11.88 -4.35 -38.29
N SER A 88 10.93 -4.27 -37.35
CA SER A 88 11.00 -4.84 -36.01
C SER A 88 9.63 -5.35 -35.58
N ALA A 89 9.63 -6.46 -34.81
CA ALA A 89 8.44 -7.01 -34.15
C ALA A 89 8.14 -6.34 -32.79
N ASP A 90 8.95 -5.35 -32.38
CA ASP A 90 8.76 -4.65 -31.11
C ASP A 90 7.39 -3.96 -31.08
N SER A 91 6.68 -4.17 -29.97
CA SER A 91 5.37 -3.58 -29.69
C SER A 91 5.30 -2.94 -28.30
N ARG A 92 6.40 -3.02 -27.53
CA ARG A 92 6.49 -2.58 -26.15
C ARG A 92 7.61 -1.57 -25.98
N TYR A 93 7.34 -0.51 -25.25
CA TYR A 93 8.29 0.55 -24.89
C TYR A 93 9.04 1.08 -26.13
N VAL A 94 8.34 1.19 -27.25
CA VAL A 94 8.88 1.72 -28.50
C VAL A 94 9.28 3.16 -28.24
N ARG A 95 10.58 3.41 -28.41
CA ARG A 95 11.17 4.72 -28.11
C ARG A 95 10.68 5.75 -29.11
N TRP A 96 10.39 6.93 -28.57
CA TRP A 96 10.11 8.12 -29.36
C TRP A 96 11.20 8.38 -30.40
N GLY A 97 10.80 8.54 -31.66
CA GLY A 97 11.71 8.89 -32.77
C GLY A 97 11.53 10.32 -33.30
N GLY A 98 10.63 11.10 -32.71
CA GLY A 98 10.42 12.51 -33.05
C GLY A 98 11.35 13.45 -32.29
N GLN A 99 11.12 14.76 -32.42
CA GLN A 99 11.81 15.75 -31.57
C GLN A 99 11.28 15.70 -30.13
N PRO A 100 12.09 16.01 -29.10
CA PRO A 100 11.61 16.08 -27.72
C PRO A 100 10.42 17.02 -27.58
N LEU A 101 9.35 16.53 -26.97
CA LEU A 101 8.10 17.27 -26.86
C LEU A 101 8.22 18.41 -25.83
N PRO A 102 7.66 19.60 -26.13
CA PRO A 102 7.57 20.69 -25.17
C PRO A 102 6.39 20.50 -24.21
N SER A 103 6.38 21.28 -23.13
CA SER A 103 5.21 21.41 -22.25
C SER A 103 3.94 21.74 -23.04
N ARG A 104 2.79 21.22 -22.59
CA ARG A 104 1.45 21.41 -23.20
C ARG A 104 1.22 20.74 -24.55
N GLN A 105 2.20 20.01 -25.09
CA GLN A 105 2.01 19.34 -26.37
C GLN A 105 0.89 18.29 -26.25
N ARG A 106 -0.17 18.43 -27.05
CA ARG A 106 -1.14 17.36 -27.30
C ARG A 106 -0.66 16.52 -28.47
N ALA A 107 -0.87 15.21 -28.37
CA ALA A 107 -0.51 14.28 -29.41
C ALA A 107 -1.65 13.29 -29.64
N PHE A 108 -1.95 13.04 -30.90
CA PHE A 108 -2.84 11.99 -31.37
C PHE A 108 -1.99 10.99 -32.13
N TRP A 109 -2.19 9.70 -31.91
CA TRP A 109 -1.37 8.69 -32.55
C TRP A 109 -2.12 7.43 -32.92
N LYS A 110 -1.59 6.73 -33.91
CA LYS A 110 -2.05 5.40 -34.32
C LYS A 110 -0.88 4.58 -34.81
N VAL A 111 -1.05 3.27 -34.78
CA VAL A 111 -0.03 2.33 -35.20
C VAL A 111 -0.63 1.28 -36.13
N ARG A 112 0.15 0.83 -37.09
CA ARG A 112 -0.14 -0.36 -37.89
C ARG A 112 1.06 -1.28 -37.93
N ILE A 113 0.83 -2.51 -38.33
CA ILE A 113 1.85 -3.56 -38.39
C ILE A 113 1.85 -4.26 -39.75
N TRP A 114 2.89 -5.05 -39.99
CA TRP A 114 2.95 -6.04 -41.05
C TRP A 114 3.01 -7.43 -40.41
N ASP A 115 2.31 -8.39 -40.97
CA ASP A 115 2.32 -9.78 -40.51
C ASP A 115 3.55 -10.56 -40.99
N GLN A 116 3.58 -11.87 -40.71
CA GLN A 116 4.65 -12.78 -41.11
C GLN A 116 4.81 -12.95 -42.62
N ASP A 117 3.76 -12.66 -43.40
CA ASP A 117 3.76 -12.76 -44.86
C ASP A 117 4.12 -11.41 -45.53
N GLY A 118 4.43 -10.39 -44.71
CA GLY A 118 4.76 -9.05 -45.17
C GLY A 118 3.55 -8.27 -45.65
N VAL A 119 2.34 -8.70 -45.30
CA VAL A 119 1.08 -8.02 -45.64
C VAL A 119 0.81 -6.91 -44.63
N GLU A 120 0.54 -5.72 -45.16
CA GLU A 120 0.17 -4.55 -44.35
C GLU A 120 -1.20 -4.75 -43.70
N GLN A 121 -1.26 -4.56 -42.39
CA GLN A 121 -2.48 -4.72 -41.60
C GLN A 121 -3.20 -3.38 -41.39
N PRO A 122 -4.49 -3.40 -41.01
CA PRO A 122 -5.23 -2.19 -40.66
C PRO A 122 -4.55 -1.34 -39.58
N TRP A 123 -4.84 -0.03 -39.59
CA TRP A 123 -4.47 0.85 -38.49
C TRP A 123 -5.22 0.48 -37.21
N SER A 124 -4.59 0.73 -36.06
CA SER A 124 -5.27 0.77 -34.77
C SER A 124 -6.37 1.84 -34.75
N THR A 125 -7.24 1.77 -33.76
CA THR A 125 -7.98 2.96 -33.33
C THR A 125 -6.99 4.03 -32.88
N ASP A 126 -7.34 5.28 -33.12
CA ASP A 126 -6.53 6.42 -32.72
C ASP A 126 -6.54 6.56 -31.19
N ALA A 127 -5.36 6.83 -30.62
CA ALA A 127 -5.15 7.12 -29.21
C ALA A 127 -4.57 8.54 -29.06
N SER A 128 -4.41 9.01 -27.83
CA SER A 128 -3.93 10.34 -27.52
C SER A 128 -3.01 10.35 -26.30
N PHE A 129 -2.27 11.42 -26.10
CA PHE A 129 -1.66 11.78 -24.83
C PHE A 129 -1.38 13.29 -24.82
N SER A 130 -1.09 13.85 -23.66
CA SER A 130 -0.58 15.23 -23.58
C SER A 130 0.59 15.34 -22.64
N VAL A 131 1.48 16.30 -22.89
CA VAL A 131 2.62 16.64 -22.02
C VAL A 131 2.19 17.71 -21.02
N GLY A 132 2.57 17.52 -19.76
CA GLY A 132 2.24 18.43 -18.67
C GLY A 132 3.05 19.73 -18.70
N LEU A 133 3.14 20.40 -17.57
CA LEU A 133 4.07 21.51 -17.35
C LEU A 133 5.39 20.94 -16.84
N LEU A 134 6.47 21.09 -17.60
CA LEU A 134 7.74 20.43 -17.33
C LEU A 134 8.73 21.30 -16.55
N GLU A 135 8.68 22.62 -16.77
CA GLU A 135 9.63 23.56 -16.19
C GLU A 135 8.93 24.49 -15.20
N LYS A 136 9.67 24.99 -14.19
CA LYS A 136 9.13 25.99 -13.27
C LYS A 136 8.62 27.24 -13.99
N SER A 137 9.26 27.64 -15.09
CA SER A 137 8.86 28.79 -15.91
C SER A 137 7.55 28.56 -16.68
N ASP A 138 7.05 27.33 -16.78
CA ASP A 138 5.75 27.05 -17.36
C ASP A 138 4.59 27.43 -16.42
N TRP A 139 4.87 27.58 -15.13
CA TRP A 139 3.91 27.97 -14.11
C TRP A 139 3.87 29.49 -13.95
N GLN A 140 2.67 30.05 -14.07
CA GLN A 140 2.29 31.42 -13.71
C GLN A 140 1.55 31.47 -12.37
N ALA A 141 1.24 30.30 -11.80
CA ALA A 141 0.55 30.13 -10.54
C ALA A 141 1.44 30.41 -9.33
N GLU A 142 0.83 30.93 -8.27
CA GLU A 142 1.44 31.08 -6.96
C GLU A 142 0.86 30.06 -5.98
N TRP A 143 1.68 29.57 -5.05
CA TRP A 143 1.18 28.76 -3.94
C TRP A 143 0.24 29.60 -3.09
N ILE A 144 -0.98 29.11 -2.85
CA ILE A 144 -1.98 29.78 -2.01
C ILE A 144 -2.47 28.86 -0.89
N GLY A 145 -2.79 29.42 0.27
CA GLY A 145 -3.25 28.65 1.43
C GLY A 145 -4.29 29.37 2.25
N HIS A 146 -4.61 28.75 3.38
CA HIS A 146 -5.36 29.38 4.47
C HIS A 146 -4.70 29.08 5.81
N ASP A 147 -3.84 29.98 6.25
CA ASP A 147 -3.12 29.91 7.53
C ASP A 147 -3.93 30.53 8.67
N ALA A 148 -5.21 30.84 8.44
CA ALA A 148 -6.08 31.49 9.43
C ALA A 148 -5.72 30.96 10.81
N PRO A 149 -5.51 31.90 11.76
CA PRO A 149 -5.15 31.52 13.12
C PRO A 149 -6.11 30.41 13.47
N ILE A 150 -5.54 29.30 13.93
CA ILE A 150 -6.31 28.16 14.40
C ILE A 150 -6.99 28.64 15.68
N ALA A 151 -7.90 29.58 15.53
CA ALA A 151 -8.52 30.38 16.55
C ALA A 151 -9.40 29.38 17.24
N GLU A 152 -8.95 28.97 18.42
CA GLU A 152 -9.55 27.96 19.28
C GLU A 152 -9.30 26.49 18.91
N SER A 153 -8.24 26.15 18.15
CA SER A 153 -7.53 24.94 18.59
C SER A 153 -6.81 25.33 19.87
N ARG A 154 -7.52 25.11 20.97
CA ARG A 154 -6.98 24.79 22.29
C ARG A 154 -5.47 24.74 22.22
N GLU A 155 -4.78 25.76 22.76
CA GLU A 155 -3.38 25.56 23.19
C GLU A 155 -3.34 24.16 23.75
N MET A 156 -2.62 23.26 23.09
CA MET A 156 -2.55 21.90 23.60
C MET A 156 -2.05 22.06 25.03
N PRO A 157 -2.86 21.68 26.04
CA PRO A 157 -2.43 21.82 27.42
C PRO A 157 -1.06 21.19 27.52
N ASP A 158 -0.11 21.86 28.13
CA ASP A 158 1.19 21.29 28.49
C ASP A 158 1.26 21.10 30.00
N PHE A 159 2.41 20.65 30.48
CA PHE A 159 2.67 20.51 31.92
C PHE A 159 3.22 21.80 32.55
N GLU A 160 3.08 22.98 31.93
CA GLU A 160 3.51 24.22 32.55
C GLU A 160 2.80 24.44 33.88
N GLY A 161 3.59 24.77 34.90
CA GLY A 161 3.14 24.90 36.29
C GLY A 161 2.96 23.57 37.06
N ALA A 162 3.18 22.42 36.42
CA ALA A 162 3.15 21.12 37.11
C ALA A 162 4.52 20.74 37.69
N LEU A 163 4.49 20.02 38.80
CA LEU A 163 5.68 19.53 39.50
C LEU A 163 5.76 18.02 39.42
N TRP A 164 6.97 17.49 39.25
CA TRP A 164 7.25 16.08 39.51
C TRP A 164 7.12 15.84 41.01
N ILE A 165 6.24 14.92 41.41
CA ILE A 165 5.97 14.60 42.82
C ILE A 165 6.23 13.12 43.12
N GLY A 166 6.67 12.85 44.36
CA GLY A 166 7.01 11.53 44.89
C GLY A 166 6.46 11.32 46.31
N HIS A 167 6.84 10.21 46.93
CA HIS A 167 6.51 9.96 48.33
C HIS A 167 7.41 10.79 49.28
N GLU A 168 6.93 11.15 50.46
CA GLU A 168 7.68 12.00 51.39
C GLU A 168 9.04 11.41 51.83
N SER A 169 9.09 10.08 51.96
CA SER A 169 10.27 9.35 52.39
C SER A 169 11.34 9.21 51.31
N GLU A 170 11.06 9.61 50.07
CA GLU A 170 11.94 9.36 48.94
C GLU A 170 13.02 10.42 48.80
N VAL A 171 14.23 9.97 48.45
CA VAL A 171 15.37 10.83 48.15
C VAL A 171 15.43 11.04 46.63
N LYS A 172 15.57 12.30 46.21
CA LYS A 172 15.61 12.69 44.80
C LYS A 172 16.77 11.98 44.08
N GLY A 173 16.46 11.15 43.07
CA GLY A 173 17.45 10.39 42.29
C GLY A 173 17.77 9.01 42.83
N GLU A 174 17.19 8.63 43.97
CA GLU A 174 17.39 7.35 44.66
C GLU A 174 16.04 6.70 45.02
N GLN A 175 14.99 6.91 44.22
CA GLN A 175 13.69 6.31 44.43
C GLN A 175 13.76 4.77 44.32
N PRO A 176 13.09 4.04 45.23
CA PRO A 176 13.13 2.58 45.24
C PRO A 176 12.26 1.99 44.13
N MET A 177 12.55 0.74 43.75
CA MET A 177 11.66 -0.09 42.91
C MET A 177 10.39 -0.43 43.70
N ALA A 178 9.42 0.47 43.69
CA ALA A 178 8.20 0.34 44.47
C ALA A 178 7.01 0.98 43.75
N THR A 179 5.82 0.69 44.25
CA THR A 179 4.60 1.32 43.78
C THR A 179 4.17 2.41 44.76
N ARG A 180 3.67 3.53 44.23
CA ARG A 180 3.10 4.65 44.99
C ARG A 180 1.71 4.99 44.48
N ALA A 181 0.83 5.39 45.37
CA ALA A 181 -0.49 5.89 45.03
C ALA A 181 -0.58 7.37 45.39
N PHE A 182 -1.10 8.17 44.47
CA PHE A 182 -1.30 9.60 44.60
C PHE A 182 -2.78 9.94 44.51
N ARG A 183 -3.25 10.88 45.31
CA ARG A 183 -4.64 11.33 45.31
C ARG A 183 -4.74 12.85 45.43
N HIS A 184 -5.66 13.43 44.68
CA HIS A 184 -6.03 14.83 44.77
C HIS A 184 -7.53 15.01 44.57
N GLU A 185 -8.09 15.90 45.38
CA GLU A 185 -9.52 16.19 45.41
C GLU A 185 -9.77 17.62 44.95
N LEU A 186 -10.79 17.79 44.11
CA LEU A 186 -11.27 19.09 43.67
C LEU A 186 -12.80 19.12 43.62
N SER A 187 -13.38 20.28 43.89
CA SER A 187 -14.82 20.51 43.81
C SER A 187 -15.16 21.32 42.56
N LEU A 188 -16.05 20.81 41.70
CA LEU A 188 -16.37 21.39 40.40
C LEU A 188 -17.89 21.48 40.16
N ASN A 189 -18.30 22.42 39.28
CA ASN A 189 -19.64 22.43 38.67
C ASN A 189 -19.53 22.07 37.18
N PRO A 190 -19.77 20.80 36.76
CA PRO A 190 -19.60 20.37 35.38
C PRO A 190 -20.49 21.13 34.38
N SER A 191 -21.60 21.73 34.82
CA SER A 191 -22.48 22.49 33.94
C SER A 191 -21.83 23.76 33.38
N GLU A 192 -20.80 24.27 34.05
CA GLU A 192 -19.99 25.43 33.64
C GLU A 192 -18.79 25.04 32.77
N VAL A 193 -18.42 23.76 32.75
CA VAL A 193 -17.28 23.23 32.00
C VAL A 193 -17.74 22.93 30.57
N SER A 194 -17.07 23.53 29.59
CA SER A 194 -17.20 23.14 28.19
C SER A 194 -16.31 21.94 27.89
N GLN A 195 -15.15 21.84 28.55
CA GLN A 195 -14.23 20.72 28.38
C GLN A 195 -13.20 20.55 29.50
N ALA A 196 -12.73 19.32 29.69
CA ALA A 196 -11.70 18.95 30.65
C ALA A 196 -10.68 17.97 30.05
N TRP A 197 -9.38 18.26 30.20
CA TRP A 197 -8.29 17.34 29.86
C TRP A 197 -7.49 16.97 31.08
N LEU A 198 -7.25 15.67 31.26
CA LEU A 198 -6.26 15.16 32.19
C LEU A 198 -4.98 14.82 31.42
N LEU A 199 -3.89 15.46 31.81
CA LEU A 199 -2.54 15.20 31.37
C LEU A 199 -1.83 14.47 32.48
N VAL A 200 -1.19 13.36 32.15
CA VAL A 200 -0.52 12.54 33.17
C VAL A 200 0.63 11.76 32.57
N THR A 201 1.72 11.70 33.33
CA THR A 201 2.83 10.79 33.08
C THR A 201 3.49 10.36 34.38
N GLY A 202 4.25 9.28 34.32
CA GLY A 202 4.84 8.64 35.47
C GLY A 202 6.11 7.90 35.12
N ASP A 203 7.16 8.13 35.91
CA ASP A 203 8.45 7.43 35.80
C ASP A 203 8.50 6.32 36.88
N ASP A 204 8.53 5.03 36.54
CA ASP A 204 8.60 4.46 35.18
C ASP A 204 7.25 4.27 34.48
N GLU A 205 6.19 3.92 35.21
CA GLU A 205 4.86 3.61 34.69
C GLU A 205 3.74 4.25 35.52
N PHE A 206 2.57 4.48 34.92
CA PHE A 206 1.39 4.96 35.65
C PHE A 206 0.07 4.30 35.26
N ASP A 207 -0.87 4.28 36.20
CA ASP A 207 -2.32 4.11 35.95
C ASP A 207 -3.07 5.29 36.57
N ALA A 208 -3.85 6.03 35.78
CA ALA A 208 -4.60 7.19 36.22
C ALA A 208 -6.11 6.95 36.21
N TYR A 209 -6.77 7.39 37.28
CA TYR A 209 -8.18 7.22 37.54
C TYR A 209 -8.84 8.57 37.80
N LEU A 210 -10.07 8.72 37.32
CA LEU A 210 -10.96 9.82 37.71
C LEU A 210 -12.25 9.23 38.25
N ASN A 211 -12.59 9.60 39.49
CA ASN A 211 -13.79 9.14 40.18
C ASN A 211 -13.93 7.60 40.20
N GLY A 212 -12.81 6.90 40.44
CA GLY A 212 -12.72 5.43 40.48
C GLY A 212 -12.65 4.74 39.12
N ARG A 213 -12.81 5.46 37.99
CA ARG A 213 -12.71 4.89 36.65
C ARG A 213 -11.29 5.08 36.10
N LEU A 214 -10.67 4.01 35.61
CA LEU A 214 -9.39 4.09 34.89
C LEU A 214 -9.59 4.91 33.60
N VAL A 215 -8.80 5.98 33.44
CA VAL A 215 -8.89 6.91 32.31
C VAL A 215 -7.64 6.91 31.43
N ALA A 216 -6.46 6.62 31.99
CA ALA A 216 -5.21 6.54 31.25
C ALA A 216 -4.26 5.54 31.93
N LYS A 217 -3.33 4.97 31.17
CA LYS A 217 -2.19 4.20 31.69
C LYS A 217 -1.00 4.37 30.75
N SER A 218 0.21 4.18 31.27
CA SER A 218 1.41 4.20 30.42
C SER A 218 1.46 3.02 29.46
N ASP A 219 2.26 3.15 28.40
CA ASP A 219 2.47 2.10 27.41
C ASP A 219 3.38 0.95 27.86
N GLN A 220 3.90 1.03 29.09
CA GLN A 220 4.80 0.04 29.72
C GLN A 220 6.06 -0.28 28.91
N ARG A 221 6.42 0.55 27.94
CA ARG A 221 7.70 0.45 27.22
C ARG A 221 8.79 1.18 28.03
N PRO A 222 10.08 0.85 27.82
CA PRO A 222 11.17 1.59 28.45
C PRO A 222 11.00 3.12 28.29
N HIS A 223 11.25 3.85 29.38
CA HIS A 223 11.08 5.31 29.45
C HIS A 223 9.65 5.78 29.10
N SER A 224 8.62 5.06 29.56
CA SER A 224 7.21 5.41 29.28
C SER A 224 6.83 6.81 29.74
N TRP A 225 7.53 7.33 30.76
CA TRP A 225 7.38 8.69 31.24
C TRP A 225 7.61 9.77 30.18
N THR A 226 8.37 9.49 29.12
CA THR A 226 8.61 10.41 27.98
C THR A 226 7.39 10.54 27.05
N ARG A 227 6.35 9.72 27.26
CA ARG A 227 5.15 9.62 26.42
C ARG A 227 3.91 9.81 27.30
N PRO A 228 3.57 11.05 27.65
CA PRO A 228 2.47 11.36 28.55
C PRO A 228 1.14 11.09 27.84
N GLU A 229 0.10 10.82 28.62
CA GLU A 229 -1.27 10.70 28.09
C GLU A 229 -2.03 12.01 28.32
N THR A 230 -2.80 12.43 27.33
CA THR A 230 -3.78 13.52 27.43
C THR A 230 -5.16 12.97 27.10
N VAL A 231 -6.05 12.93 28.09
CA VAL A 231 -7.38 12.32 27.94
C VAL A 231 -8.47 13.36 28.16
N ASP A 232 -9.46 13.40 27.28
CA ASP A 232 -10.69 14.17 27.51
C ASP A 232 -11.51 13.47 28.60
N VAL A 233 -11.59 14.12 29.77
CA VAL A 233 -12.29 13.62 30.95
C VAL A 233 -13.60 14.36 31.22
N THR A 234 -14.02 15.22 30.29
CA THR A 234 -15.29 15.97 30.37
C THR A 234 -16.49 15.09 30.73
N PRO A 235 -16.71 13.92 30.08
CA PRO A 235 -17.91 13.11 30.37
C PRO A 235 -17.87 12.40 31.73
N LEU A 236 -16.75 12.47 32.45
CA LEU A 236 -16.53 11.77 33.72
C LEU A 236 -16.62 12.70 34.94
N LEU A 237 -16.68 14.01 34.72
CA LEU A 237 -16.84 15.01 35.77
C LEU A 237 -18.23 14.90 36.43
N ARG A 238 -18.26 15.07 37.75
CA ARG A 238 -19.49 15.05 38.56
C ARG A 238 -19.69 16.40 39.28
N PRO A 239 -20.93 16.82 39.55
CA PRO A 239 -21.19 17.98 40.41
C PRO A 239 -20.59 17.78 41.80
N GLY A 240 -19.87 18.80 42.30
CA GLY A 240 -19.18 18.76 43.58
C GLY A 240 -17.86 18.00 43.51
N ARG A 241 -17.68 17.05 44.43
CA ARG A 241 -16.43 16.33 44.67
C ARG A 241 -16.01 15.46 43.48
N ASN A 242 -14.80 15.68 42.99
CA ASN A 242 -14.10 14.84 42.02
C ASN A 242 -12.74 14.43 42.58
N VAL A 243 -12.33 13.19 42.33
CA VAL A 243 -11.04 12.65 42.79
C VAL A 243 -10.21 12.18 41.61
N ILE A 244 -9.02 12.73 41.49
CA ILE A 244 -7.97 12.22 40.59
C ILE A 244 -7.07 11.32 41.43
N ALA A 245 -6.87 10.10 40.97
CA ALA A 245 -6.03 9.12 41.65
C ALA A 245 -5.05 8.53 40.65
N VAL A 246 -3.76 8.47 40.98
CA VAL A 246 -2.72 7.96 40.06
C VAL A 246 -1.80 7.01 40.80
N ARG A 247 -1.55 5.85 40.21
CA ARG A 247 -0.60 4.88 40.75
C ARG A 247 0.65 4.89 39.89
N ILE A 248 1.81 5.08 40.49
CA ILE A 248 3.12 5.00 39.84
C ILE A 248 3.78 3.67 40.20
N ARG A 249 4.29 2.94 39.21
CA ARG A 249 5.17 1.78 39.42
C ARG A 249 6.57 2.15 38.96
N ASN A 250 7.51 2.21 39.89
CA ASN A 250 8.92 2.34 39.55
C ASN A 250 9.52 0.95 39.32
N THR A 251 10.01 0.70 38.11
CA THR A 251 10.49 -0.62 37.66
C THR A 251 12.00 -0.75 37.76
N LEU A 252 12.71 0.35 37.99
CA LEU A 252 14.16 0.41 38.20
C LEU A 252 14.49 1.30 39.40
N SER A 253 15.54 0.97 40.17
CA SER A 253 15.99 1.88 41.25
C SER A 253 16.64 3.11 40.62
N GLY A 254 16.26 4.31 41.06
CA GLY A 254 16.76 5.55 40.44
C GLY A 254 15.70 6.63 40.44
N TRP A 255 15.58 7.41 39.37
CA TRP A 255 14.59 8.46 39.26
C TRP A 255 13.18 7.89 39.06
N ALA A 256 12.20 8.42 39.79
CA ALA A 256 10.79 8.07 39.66
C ALA A 256 9.91 9.22 40.15
N GLY A 257 8.71 9.37 39.59
CA GLY A 257 7.79 10.43 40.01
C GLY A 257 6.53 10.52 39.15
N LEU A 258 5.54 11.25 39.65
CA LEU A 258 4.30 11.59 38.95
C LEU A 258 4.36 13.03 38.46
N LEU A 259 3.93 13.27 37.23
CA LEU A 259 3.65 14.60 36.68
C LEU A 259 2.23 14.62 36.10
N GLY A 260 1.45 15.64 36.41
CA GLY A 260 0.04 15.69 36.03
C GLY A 260 -0.55 17.10 36.00
N LYS A 261 -1.56 17.29 35.14
CA LYS A 261 -2.35 18.52 35.05
C LYS A 261 -3.78 18.22 34.61
N LEU A 262 -4.78 18.73 35.31
CA LEU A 262 -6.15 18.83 34.86
C LEU A 262 -6.39 20.26 34.34
N LEU A 263 -6.63 20.41 33.04
CA LEU A 263 -7.03 21.68 32.41
C LEU A 263 -8.54 21.67 32.15
N LEU A 264 -9.25 22.69 32.62
CA LEU A 264 -10.70 22.87 32.46
C LEU A 264 -10.98 24.15 31.67
N ALA A 265 -11.62 24.01 30.51
CA ALA A 265 -12.21 25.13 29.78
C ALA A 265 -13.66 25.34 30.24
N ARG A 266 -14.03 26.58 30.54
CA ARG A 266 -15.39 26.95 30.94
C ARG A 266 -16.16 27.57 29.77
N LYS A 267 -17.49 27.49 29.82
CA LYS A 267 -18.40 28.03 28.81
C LYS A 267 -18.34 29.55 28.65
N ASP A 268 -17.83 30.25 29.66
CA ASP A 268 -17.60 31.70 29.63
C ASP A 268 -16.24 32.11 29.02
N GLY A 269 -15.46 31.13 28.56
CA GLY A 269 -14.13 31.32 27.98
C GLY A 269 -12.97 31.32 28.98
N SER A 270 -13.23 31.25 30.29
CA SER A 270 -12.17 31.17 31.31
C SER A 270 -11.60 29.74 31.45
N LYS A 271 -10.37 29.63 31.96
CA LYS A 271 -9.66 28.37 32.22
C LYS A 271 -9.45 28.15 33.73
N LEU A 272 -9.57 26.92 34.19
CA LEU A 272 -9.16 26.49 35.55
C LEU A 272 -8.13 25.37 35.41
N GLU A 273 -7.07 25.42 36.22
CA GLU A 273 -5.98 24.45 36.21
C GLU A 273 -5.80 23.83 37.60
N SER A 274 -5.55 22.52 37.65
CA SER A 274 -5.10 21.79 38.83
C SER A 274 -3.87 20.98 38.43
N THR A 275 -2.72 21.26 39.02
CA THR A 275 -1.44 20.62 38.66
C THR A 275 -0.97 19.70 39.77
N THR A 276 -0.04 18.79 39.46
CA THR A 276 0.67 18.03 40.49
C THR A 276 1.56 18.95 41.32
N GLY A 277 1.43 18.83 42.63
CA GLY A 277 2.06 19.72 43.61
C GLY A 277 1.99 19.17 45.04
N PRO A 278 2.45 19.94 46.04
CA PRO A 278 2.53 19.51 47.43
C PRO A 278 1.16 19.40 48.13
N ASP A 279 0.06 19.71 47.44
CA ASP A 279 -1.34 19.55 47.85
C ASP A 279 -1.92 18.18 47.46
N TRP A 280 -1.17 17.37 46.73
CA TRP A 280 -1.47 15.97 46.48
C TRP A 280 -1.06 15.12 47.68
N LYS A 281 -1.81 14.05 47.94
CA LYS A 281 -1.44 13.04 48.93
C LYS A 281 -0.75 11.86 48.27
N CYS A 282 0.19 11.23 48.96
CA CYS A 282 0.92 10.06 48.46
C CYS A 282 1.01 8.97 49.54
N ALA A 283 0.86 7.69 49.16
CA ALA A 283 1.02 6.56 50.07
C ALA A 283 1.81 5.41 49.42
N ASP A 284 2.39 4.58 50.27
CA ASP A 284 3.10 3.34 49.94
C ASP A 284 2.33 2.06 50.27
N GLY A 285 1.08 2.19 50.77
CA GLY A 285 0.13 1.11 50.98
C GLY A 285 -1.33 1.59 51.04
N TRP A 286 -2.26 0.80 50.50
CA TRP A 286 -3.68 1.17 50.35
C TRP A 286 -4.59 -0.06 50.13
N ASP A 287 -5.92 0.12 50.21
CA ASP A 287 -6.92 -0.91 49.88
C ASP A 287 -7.39 -0.79 48.41
N ASP A 288 -8.13 -1.78 47.89
CA ASP A 288 -8.57 -1.80 46.48
C ASP A 288 -9.52 -0.65 46.09
N ARG A 289 -10.07 0.09 47.06
CA ARG A 289 -10.99 1.21 46.84
C ARG A 289 -10.28 2.56 46.89
N TRP A 290 -8.96 2.58 46.99
CA TRP A 290 -8.15 3.81 47.08
C TRP A 290 -8.38 4.81 45.95
N ALA A 291 -8.92 4.43 44.80
CA ALA A 291 -9.24 5.36 43.70
C ALA A 291 -10.70 5.87 43.76
N ASP A 292 -11.54 5.32 44.64
CA ASP A 292 -12.95 5.69 44.78
C ASP A 292 -13.07 7.06 45.48
N PRO A 293 -14.04 7.92 45.07
CA PRO A 293 -14.30 9.19 45.74
C PRO A 293 -14.63 9.07 47.23
N SER A 294 -15.18 7.95 47.70
CA SER A 294 -15.56 7.74 49.10
C SER A 294 -14.41 7.30 50.01
N PHE A 295 -13.23 7.01 49.46
CA PHE A 295 -12.07 6.61 50.24
C PHE A 295 -11.57 7.74 51.15
N ASP A 296 -11.20 7.37 52.38
CA ASP A 296 -10.62 8.29 53.36
C ASP A 296 -9.09 8.25 53.29
N ASP A 297 -8.52 9.29 52.71
CA ASP A 297 -7.08 9.51 52.60
C ASP A 297 -6.54 10.48 53.67
N SER A 298 -7.30 10.76 54.75
CA SER A 298 -6.86 11.74 55.77
C SER A 298 -5.54 11.39 56.43
N ALA A 299 -5.20 10.09 56.47
CA ALA A 299 -3.96 9.57 57.05
C ALA A 299 -2.78 9.55 56.07
N TRP A 300 -2.99 9.83 54.78
CA TRP A 300 -1.89 9.84 53.80
C TRP A 300 -1.06 11.11 53.95
N PRO A 301 0.29 11.01 53.93
CA PRO A 301 1.15 12.18 53.91
C PRO A 301 0.99 12.98 52.61
N GLN A 302 1.43 14.24 52.65
CA GLN A 302 1.52 15.07 51.45
C GLN A 302 2.64 14.56 50.53
N ALA A 303 2.42 14.70 49.23
CA ALA A 303 3.40 14.36 48.22
C ALA A 303 4.58 15.34 48.28
N LYS A 304 5.76 14.84 47.97
CA LYS A 304 7.00 15.61 47.98
C LYS A 304 7.35 16.06 46.58
N THR A 305 7.68 17.33 46.39
CA THR A 305 8.23 17.84 45.14
C THR A 305 9.61 17.26 44.86
N LEU A 306 9.78 16.67 43.70
CA LEU A 306 11.03 16.11 43.18
C LEU A 306 11.71 17.03 42.17
N GLY A 307 10.94 17.82 41.40
CA GLY A 307 11.48 18.78 40.43
C GLY A 307 10.37 19.54 39.70
N GLU A 308 10.74 20.58 38.97
CA GLU A 308 9.82 21.31 38.09
C GLU A 308 9.71 20.62 36.73
N TYR A 309 8.61 20.85 36.02
CA TYR A 309 8.52 20.47 34.61
C TYR A 309 9.64 21.15 33.80
N GLY A 310 10.46 20.37 33.10
CA GLY A 310 11.66 20.85 32.42
C GLY A 310 12.98 20.51 33.12
N ASP A 311 12.96 20.12 34.40
CA ASP A 311 14.17 19.76 35.14
C ASP A 311 14.79 18.42 34.70
N SER A 312 16.11 18.32 34.78
CA SER A 312 16.83 17.05 34.66
C SER A 312 16.44 16.08 35.79
N PRO A 313 16.26 14.77 35.51
CA PRO A 313 16.55 14.08 34.25
C PRO A 313 15.42 14.11 33.21
N TRP A 314 14.23 14.58 33.58
CA TRP A 314 13.02 14.42 32.79
C TRP A 314 12.90 15.41 31.62
N GLY A 315 13.42 16.63 31.76
CA GLY A 315 13.29 17.65 30.73
C GLY A 315 11.83 18.03 30.45
N ARG A 316 11.58 18.56 29.24
CA ARG A 316 10.23 18.91 28.77
C ARG A 316 9.62 17.74 28.02
N VAL A 317 8.59 17.16 28.60
CA VAL A 317 7.80 16.08 28.02
C VAL A 317 6.57 16.65 27.28
N PRO A 318 6.47 16.51 25.94
CA PRO A 318 5.39 17.14 25.19
C PRO A 318 4.04 16.44 25.46
N PRO A 319 2.95 17.18 25.73
CA PRO A 319 1.62 16.61 25.90
C PRO A 319 1.14 15.89 24.63
N ARG A 320 0.38 14.80 24.75
CA ARG A 320 -0.25 14.07 23.63
C ARG A 320 -1.70 14.52 23.40
N GLY A 321 -1.91 15.78 23.08
CA GLY A 321 -3.18 16.26 22.56
C GLY A 321 -3.35 15.88 21.09
N MET A 322 -4.54 15.39 20.72
CA MET A 322 -4.88 15.19 19.32
C MET A 322 -5.25 16.55 18.69
N PHE A 323 -4.53 16.95 17.65
CA PHE A 323 -4.80 18.16 16.89
C PHE A 323 -5.23 17.81 15.46
N LEU A 324 -6.47 18.16 15.12
CA LEU A 324 -7.09 17.88 13.82
C LEU A 324 -7.73 19.17 13.29
N PRO A 325 -6.99 20.00 12.54
CA PRO A 325 -7.55 21.24 12.02
C PRO A 325 -8.59 20.98 10.91
N PRO A 326 -9.57 21.89 10.73
CA PRO A 326 -10.57 21.77 9.67
C PRO A 326 -9.94 21.96 8.28
N PRO A 327 -10.28 21.17 7.26
CA PRO A 327 -9.89 21.43 5.87
C PRO A 327 -10.20 22.87 5.40
N ARG A 328 -9.37 23.40 4.51
CA ARG A 328 -9.46 24.75 3.97
C ARG A 328 -10.28 24.78 2.69
N TYR A 329 -11.13 25.79 2.57
CA TYR A 329 -11.99 26.03 1.41
C TYR A 329 -11.43 27.23 0.69
N LEU A 330 -10.94 27.05 -0.53
CA LEU A 330 -10.37 28.12 -1.36
C LEU A 330 -11.26 28.33 -2.58
N ARG A 331 -11.53 29.58 -2.97
CA ARG A 331 -12.33 29.87 -4.16
C ARG A 331 -11.91 31.14 -4.86
N ARG A 332 -12.27 31.22 -6.14
CA ARG A 332 -12.20 32.44 -6.96
C ARG A 332 -13.24 32.42 -8.08
N GLY A 333 -13.91 33.56 -8.28
CA GLY A 333 -14.70 33.83 -9.48
C GLY A 333 -13.86 34.39 -10.64
N PHE A 334 -14.20 34.04 -11.88
CA PHE A 334 -13.55 34.58 -13.07
C PHE A 334 -14.49 34.60 -14.28
N GLN A 335 -14.15 35.38 -15.31
CA GLN A 335 -14.96 35.57 -16.52
C GLN A 335 -14.31 34.94 -17.75
N ILE A 336 -15.12 34.32 -18.60
CA ILE A 336 -14.75 33.79 -19.91
C ILE A 336 -15.61 34.46 -20.98
N GLU A 337 -15.01 35.28 -21.84
CA GLU A 337 -15.76 36.09 -22.81
C GLU A 337 -15.94 35.41 -24.18
N LYS A 338 -15.08 34.46 -24.51
CA LYS A 338 -15.00 33.83 -25.84
C LYS A 338 -15.41 32.35 -25.80
N PRO A 339 -15.88 31.78 -26.93
CA PRO A 339 -16.11 30.34 -27.07
C PRO A 339 -14.83 29.53 -26.81
N ILE A 340 -14.94 28.53 -25.92
CA ILE A 340 -13.84 27.66 -25.51
C ILE A 340 -13.73 26.50 -26.49
N SER A 341 -12.53 26.26 -27.02
CA SER A 341 -12.23 25.05 -27.79
C SER A 341 -11.70 23.93 -26.88
N HIS A 342 -10.86 24.28 -25.91
CA HIS A 342 -10.27 23.33 -24.97
C HIS A 342 -9.84 24.00 -23.67
N ALA A 343 -9.86 23.28 -22.55
CA ALA A 343 -9.29 23.76 -21.29
C ALA A 343 -8.65 22.64 -20.47
N THR A 344 -7.46 22.91 -19.93
CA THR A 344 -6.72 21.98 -19.06
C THR A 344 -6.42 22.63 -17.70
N LEU A 345 -6.72 21.93 -16.61
CA LEU A 345 -6.28 22.29 -15.28
C LEU A 345 -5.02 21.49 -14.90
N HIS A 346 -3.92 22.18 -14.59
CA HIS A 346 -2.74 21.61 -13.95
C HIS A 346 -2.75 21.96 -12.45
N ALA A 347 -2.62 20.97 -11.57
CA ALA A 347 -2.76 21.20 -10.13
C ALA A 347 -1.93 20.27 -9.24
N THR A 348 -1.56 20.78 -8.06
CA THR A 348 -0.89 20.04 -6.98
C THR A 348 -1.11 20.71 -5.62
N ALA A 349 -0.66 20.07 -4.53
CA ALA A 349 -0.78 20.60 -3.18
C ALA A 349 0.38 20.19 -2.24
N LEU A 350 0.67 21.08 -1.28
CA LEU A 350 1.27 20.74 0.01
C LEU A 350 0.14 20.39 0.96
N GLY A 351 -0.11 19.09 1.11
CA GLY A 351 -1.34 18.54 1.64
C GLY A 351 -2.00 17.62 0.62
N VAL A 352 -3.30 17.43 0.74
CA VAL A 352 -4.13 16.77 -0.28
C VAL A 352 -5.30 17.66 -0.67
N TYR A 353 -5.75 17.58 -1.93
CA TYR A 353 -6.76 18.49 -2.47
C TYR A 353 -7.89 17.79 -3.25
N GLU A 354 -9.04 18.46 -3.29
CA GLU A 354 -10.11 18.22 -4.25
C GLU A 354 -10.42 19.52 -4.99
N ALA A 355 -10.23 19.55 -6.31
CA ALA A 355 -10.57 20.69 -7.15
C ALA A 355 -12.00 20.59 -7.70
N ARG A 356 -12.68 21.73 -7.80
CA ARG A 356 -14.07 21.85 -8.24
C ARG A 356 -14.23 23.07 -9.16
N ILE A 357 -15.04 22.93 -10.21
CA ILE A 357 -15.38 24.02 -11.13
C ILE A 357 -16.90 24.05 -11.28
N ASN A 358 -17.50 25.22 -11.05
CA ASN A 358 -18.95 25.45 -11.18
C ASN A 358 -19.81 24.38 -10.46
N GLY A 359 -19.46 24.07 -9.21
CA GLY A 359 -20.18 23.09 -8.37
C GLY A 359 -19.85 21.62 -8.63
N LYS A 360 -19.00 21.30 -9.61
CA LYS A 360 -18.65 19.92 -10.01
C LYS A 360 -17.21 19.58 -9.66
N ARG A 361 -16.96 18.36 -9.18
CA ARG A 361 -15.59 17.83 -8.99
C ARG A 361 -14.87 17.76 -10.33
N VAL A 362 -13.59 18.12 -10.34
CA VAL A 362 -12.72 18.03 -11.52
C VAL A 362 -12.37 16.58 -11.85
N ALA A 363 -12.16 15.75 -10.82
CA ALA A 363 -11.85 14.34 -10.96
C ALA A 363 -12.44 13.54 -9.79
N GLU A 364 -12.70 12.27 -10.04
CA GLU A 364 -13.12 11.31 -8.99
C GLU A 364 -11.92 10.80 -8.16
N ALA A 365 -10.69 11.07 -8.61
CA ALA A 365 -9.45 10.74 -7.93
C ALA A 365 -9.42 11.24 -6.48
N LEU A 366 -8.89 10.41 -5.60
CA LEU A 366 -8.73 10.66 -4.17
C LEU A 366 -7.26 10.95 -3.84
N PHE A 367 -7.05 11.68 -2.75
CA PHE A 367 -5.75 11.92 -2.12
C PHE A 367 -4.68 12.56 -3.03
N LEU A 368 -5.11 13.30 -4.06
CA LEU A 368 -4.20 14.08 -4.90
C LEU A 368 -3.44 15.10 -4.05
N PRO A 369 -2.12 15.33 -4.27
CA PRO A 369 -1.33 14.80 -5.37
C PRO A 369 -0.70 13.42 -5.13
N GLY A 370 -0.87 12.84 -3.94
CA GLY A 370 -0.23 11.59 -3.52
C GLY A 370 0.86 11.81 -2.47
N TRP A 371 1.54 10.73 -2.07
CA TRP A 371 2.61 10.77 -1.06
C TRP A 371 4.00 10.60 -1.68
N THR A 372 4.85 11.60 -1.55
CA THR A 372 6.29 11.56 -1.91
C THR A 372 7.11 12.16 -0.77
N ASP A 373 8.44 12.23 -0.90
CA ASP A 373 9.18 13.19 -0.09
C ASP A 373 8.89 14.62 -0.59
N TYR A 374 7.93 15.32 0.03
CA TYR A 374 7.54 16.68 -0.35
C TYR A 374 8.69 17.70 -0.24
N ASN A 375 9.81 17.40 0.45
CA ASN A 375 10.98 18.27 0.44
C ASN A 375 11.78 18.18 -0.86
N LEU A 376 11.60 17.10 -1.63
CA LEU A 376 12.33 16.82 -2.85
C LEU A 376 11.45 17.03 -4.08
N ARG A 377 10.27 16.41 -4.10
CA ARG A 377 9.38 16.41 -5.28
C ARG A 377 7.91 16.32 -4.90
N ILE A 378 7.05 16.84 -5.78
CA ILE A 378 5.59 16.67 -5.68
C ILE A 378 5.01 16.37 -7.08
N PRO A 379 4.13 15.36 -7.20
CA PRO A 379 3.39 15.10 -8.42
C PRO A 379 2.46 16.26 -8.82
N THR A 380 2.38 16.55 -10.10
CA THR A 380 1.38 17.45 -10.69
C THR A 380 0.44 16.65 -11.57
N HIS A 381 -0.85 17.00 -11.53
CA HIS A 381 -1.90 16.30 -12.26
C HIS A 381 -2.53 17.25 -13.29
N SER A 382 -2.89 16.72 -14.45
CA SER A 382 -3.48 17.48 -15.54
C SER A 382 -4.86 16.91 -15.90
N PHE A 383 -5.88 17.76 -15.96
CA PHE A 383 -7.26 17.36 -16.19
C PHE A 383 -7.86 18.13 -17.36
N ASP A 384 -8.58 17.44 -18.25
CA ASP A 384 -9.46 18.11 -19.20
C ASP A 384 -10.70 18.61 -18.46
N VAL A 385 -10.88 19.94 -18.43
CA VAL A 385 -11.99 20.61 -17.76
C VAL A 385 -12.88 21.39 -18.73
N THR A 386 -12.72 21.13 -20.04
CA THR A 386 -13.46 21.84 -21.10
C THR A 386 -14.97 21.82 -20.84
N GLY A 387 -15.52 20.65 -20.50
CA GLY A 387 -16.95 20.47 -20.23
C GLY A 387 -17.45 20.99 -18.87
N LEU A 388 -16.56 21.51 -18.01
CA LEU A 388 -16.91 22.09 -16.71
C LEU A 388 -17.05 23.62 -16.77
N LEU A 389 -16.49 24.25 -17.81
CA LEU A 389 -16.51 25.68 -18.01
C LEU A 389 -17.69 26.13 -18.86
N GLN A 390 -18.02 27.41 -18.76
CA GLN A 390 -19.05 28.07 -19.56
C GLN A 390 -18.60 29.47 -19.98
N GLN A 391 -19.22 30.05 -21.00
CA GLN A 391 -19.09 31.48 -21.25
C GLN A 391 -19.72 32.29 -20.12
N GLY A 392 -19.14 33.45 -19.82
CA GLY A 392 -19.50 34.32 -18.70
C GLY A 392 -18.83 33.91 -17.39
N GLU A 393 -19.59 33.99 -16.29
CA GLU A 393 -19.10 33.76 -14.94
C GLU A 393 -18.81 32.29 -14.68
N ASN A 394 -17.63 32.03 -14.13
CA ASN A 394 -17.20 30.72 -13.64
C ASN A 394 -16.64 30.85 -12.23
N VAL A 395 -16.72 29.77 -11.46
CA VAL A 395 -16.10 29.65 -10.14
C VAL A 395 -15.17 28.44 -10.14
N TRP A 396 -13.95 28.66 -9.68
CA TRP A 396 -12.99 27.61 -9.37
C TRP A 396 -12.80 27.55 -7.86
N SER A 397 -12.85 26.34 -7.32
CA SER A 397 -12.87 26.05 -5.90
C SER A 397 -12.01 24.85 -5.57
N VAL A 398 -11.46 24.82 -4.36
CA VAL A 398 -10.56 23.78 -3.88
C VAL A 398 -10.83 23.51 -2.41
N LEU A 399 -10.92 22.22 -2.06
CA LEU A 399 -10.75 21.77 -0.69
C LEU A 399 -9.32 21.32 -0.48
N LEU A 400 -8.72 21.68 0.64
CA LEU A 400 -7.33 21.39 0.98
C LEU A 400 -7.24 20.85 2.41
N ALA A 401 -6.65 19.67 2.59
CA ALA A 401 -6.51 18.98 3.87
C ALA A 401 -5.06 18.52 4.09
N ASP A 402 -4.75 18.07 5.32
CA ASP A 402 -3.38 17.85 5.77
C ASP A 402 -2.66 16.70 5.04
N GLY A 403 -3.38 15.61 4.75
CA GLY A 403 -2.83 14.41 4.11
C GLY A 403 -1.54 13.92 4.79
N TRP A 404 -0.58 13.41 4.02
CA TRP A 404 0.73 13.02 4.56
C TRP A 404 1.67 14.21 4.84
N PHE A 405 1.37 15.39 4.30
CA PHE A 405 2.21 16.57 4.46
C PHE A 405 2.22 17.09 5.91
N ALA A 406 1.02 17.27 6.47
CA ALA A 406 0.81 17.81 7.82
C ALA A 406 0.05 16.87 8.77
N GLY A 407 -0.50 15.76 8.26
CA GLY A 407 -1.28 14.78 9.03
C GLY A 407 -0.47 13.94 10.00
N TYR A 408 -1.17 13.12 10.78
CA TYR A 408 -0.51 12.04 11.53
C TYR A 408 -0.01 10.97 10.54
N VAL A 409 1.26 10.62 10.64
CA VAL A 409 1.86 9.56 9.82
C VAL A 409 2.60 8.57 10.71
N GLY A 410 2.29 7.29 10.53
CA GLY A 410 2.91 6.19 11.27
C GLY A 410 2.75 6.23 12.79
N TYR A 411 3.57 5.44 13.48
CA TYR A 411 3.38 5.04 14.89
C TYR A 411 3.95 6.06 15.89
N GLY A 412 4.44 7.20 15.42
CA GLY A 412 5.06 8.21 16.27
C GLY A 412 4.05 9.07 17.04
N GLY A 413 2.78 9.10 16.60
CA GLY A 413 1.78 10.04 17.11
C GLY A 413 2.16 11.50 16.84
N GLN A 414 2.90 11.75 15.74
CA GLN A 414 3.42 13.05 15.34
C GLN A 414 2.76 13.53 14.05
N ARG A 415 2.74 14.85 13.88
CA ARG A 415 2.21 15.57 12.71
C ARG A 415 3.29 16.46 12.09
N ASN A 416 2.94 17.14 10.99
CA ASN A 416 3.78 18.19 10.39
C ASN A 416 5.17 17.71 9.96
N HIS A 417 5.27 16.48 9.45
CA HIS A 417 6.55 15.88 9.03
C HIS A 417 7.26 16.68 7.91
N TYR A 418 6.50 17.40 7.09
CA TYR A 418 7.02 18.20 5.98
C TYR A 418 6.77 19.70 6.15
N GLY A 419 5.69 20.06 6.87
CA GLY A 419 5.32 21.42 7.20
C GLY A 419 3.93 21.45 7.83
N ASP A 420 3.52 22.63 8.28
CA ASP A 420 2.24 22.91 8.95
C ASP A 420 1.34 23.86 8.15
N ALA A 421 1.88 24.49 7.10
CA ALA A 421 1.18 25.45 6.26
C ALA A 421 0.74 24.78 4.94
N LEU A 422 -0.54 24.46 4.82
CA LEU A 422 -1.09 23.82 3.62
C LEU A 422 -1.11 24.78 2.45
N ARG A 423 -0.74 24.31 1.25
CA ARG A 423 -0.77 25.12 0.04
C ARG A 423 -1.35 24.37 -1.14
N PHE A 424 -2.06 25.09 -1.99
CA PHE A 424 -2.51 24.64 -3.31
C PHE A 424 -1.80 25.45 -4.39
N LEU A 425 -1.42 24.78 -5.48
CA LEU A 425 -0.88 25.41 -6.69
C LEU A 425 -1.68 24.92 -7.88
N GLY A 426 -2.26 25.85 -8.64
CA GLY A 426 -3.10 25.50 -9.76
C GLY A 426 -3.00 26.49 -10.91
N GLN A 427 -3.04 25.96 -12.13
CA GLN A 427 -3.09 26.73 -13.36
C GLN A 427 -4.10 26.14 -14.34
N LEU A 428 -5.14 26.92 -14.65
CA LEU A 428 -6.14 26.62 -15.68
C LEU A 428 -5.75 27.31 -16.99
N GLU A 429 -5.46 26.53 -18.02
CA GLU A 429 -5.16 27.01 -19.38
C GLU A 429 -6.36 26.81 -20.29
N ILE A 430 -6.83 27.89 -20.92
CA ILE A 430 -8.02 27.93 -21.78
C ILE A 430 -7.58 28.31 -23.18
N GLU A 431 -7.95 27.49 -24.16
CA GLU A 431 -7.84 27.76 -25.59
C GLU A 431 -9.23 28.11 -26.13
N TYR A 432 -9.29 29.14 -26.97
CA TYR A 432 -10.53 29.60 -27.60
C TYR A 432 -10.63 29.12 -29.05
N GLU A 433 -11.84 29.15 -29.60
CA GLU A 433 -12.09 28.80 -31.01
C GLU A 433 -11.36 29.72 -32.01
N ASP A 434 -11.02 30.95 -31.60
CA ASP A 434 -10.25 31.89 -32.43
C ASP A 434 -8.72 31.68 -32.34
N GLY A 435 -8.28 30.64 -31.63
CA GLY A 435 -6.86 30.28 -31.44
C GLY A 435 -6.14 31.08 -30.35
N THR A 436 -6.79 32.08 -29.73
CA THR A 436 -6.20 32.80 -28.59
C THR A 436 -6.26 31.96 -27.31
N LYS A 437 -5.40 32.27 -26.33
CA LYS A 437 -5.29 31.54 -25.06
C LYS A 437 -5.44 32.46 -23.85
N LYS A 438 -5.94 31.94 -22.74
CA LYS A 438 -6.01 32.61 -21.44
C LYS A 438 -5.56 31.67 -20.33
N THR A 439 -4.78 32.19 -19.40
CA THR A 439 -4.41 31.48 -18.17
C THR A 439 -5.17 32.08 -16.98
N VAL A 440 -5.77 31.23 -16.16
CA VAL A 440 -6.31 31.59 -14.85
C VAL A 440 -5.52 30.80 -13.82
N ALA A 441 -4.81 31.47 -12.92
CA ALA A 441 -3.88 30.81 -12.00
C ALA A 441 -4.20 31.14 -10.53
N THR A 442 -3.70 30.32 -9.61
CA THR A 442 -3.74 30.63 -8.17
C THR A 442 -2.91 31.88 -7.86
N GLY A 443 -3.42 32.76 -6.99
CA GLY A 443 -2.84 34.08 -6.70
C GLY A 443 -3.65 34.91 -5.70
N PRO A 444 -3.35 36.22 -5.53
CA PRO A 444 -3.90 37.10 -4.48
C PRO A 444 -5.40 37.37 -4.56
N ASP A 445 -6.04 37.07 -5.69
CA ASP A 445 -7.47 37.28 -5.92
C ASP A 445 -8.34 36.09 -5.49
N TRP A 446 -7.72 35.09 -4.86
CA TRP A 446 -8.41 34.00 -4.21
C TRP A 446 -8.84 34.35 -2.79
N ARG A 447 -9.86 33.64 -2.34
CA ARG A 447 -10.51 33.82 -1.04
C ARG A 447 -10.55 32.47 -0.33
N ALA A 448 -10.46 32.48 0.99
CA ALA A 448 -10.43 31.29 1.81
C ALA A 448 -11.38 31.34 3.00
N SER A 449 -11.81 30.17 3.44
CA SER A 449 -12.54 29.98 4.70
C SER A 449 -12.37 28.53 5.20
N THR A 450 -13.13 28.19 6.24
CA THR A 450 -13.38 26.81 6.69
C THR A 450 -14.86 26.49 6.51
N GLY A 451 -15.23 25.21 6.57
CA GLY A 451 -16.60 24.77 6.28
C GLY A 451 -17.11 23.67 7.21
N GLY A 452 -18.01 22.85 6.71
CA GLY A 452 -18.61 21.74 7.45
C GLY A 452 -17.63 20.61 7.73
N LEU A 453 -16.56 20.47 6.93
CA LEU A 453 -15.45 19.56 7.25
C LEU A 453 -14.67 20.13 8.44
N ARG A 454 -14.84 19.52 9.62
CA ARG A 454 -14.26 19.98 10.89
C ARG A 454 -12.96 19.31 11.25
N GLU A 455 -12.80 18.05 10.89
CA GLU A 455 -11.61 17.24 11.12
C GLU A 455 -11.37 16.38 9.89
N ALA A 456 -10.12 16.20 9.47
CA ALA A 456 -9.79 15.17 8.49
C ALA A 456 -8.33 14.71 8.62
N ASP A 457 -8.14 13.42 8.84
CA ASP A 457 -6.82 12.79 8.95
C ASP A 457 -6.88 11.31 8.59
N PHE A 458 -5.85 10.78 7.91
CA PHE A 458 -5.83 9.39 7.45
C PHE A 458 -5.88 8.36 8.58
N LEU A 459 -5.28 8.64 9.74
CA LEU A 459 -5.27 7.72 10.88
C LEU A 459 -6.44 7.99 11.83
N MET A 460 -6.82 9.25 11.99
CA MET A 460 -7.81 9.63 13.01
C MET A 460 -9.26 9.61 12.52
N GLY A 461 -9.50 9.75 11.22
CA GLY A 461 -10.84 9.81 10.62
C GLY A 461 -11.31 11.23 10.27
N GLU A 462 -12.57 11.36 9.88
CA GLU A 462 -13.17 12.60 9.37
C GLU A 462 -14.44 12.98 10.14
N THR A 463 -14.57 14.25 10.52
CA THR A 463 -15.82 14.81 11.07
C THR A 463 -16.40 15.82 10.09
N PHE A 464 -17.62 15.58 9.61
CA PHE A 464 -18.37 16.50 8.76
C PHE A 464 -19.66 16.96 9.42
N ASP A 465 -19.75 18.24 9.73
CA ASP A 465 -20.96 18.92 10.15
C ASP A 465 -21.69 19.53 8.95
N SER A 466 -22.63 18.76 8.40
CA SER A 466 -23.42 19.16 7.24
C SER A 466 -24.30 20.39 7.50
N SER A 467 -24.58 20.70 8.77
CA SER A 467 -25.38 21.87 9.16
C SER A 467 -24.59 23.18 9.13
N ALA A 468 -23.26 23.08 9.19
CA ALA A 468 -22.32 24.20 9.11
C ALA A 468 -21.62 24.34 7.75
N GLU A 469 -21.91 23.44 6.80
CA GLU A 469 -21.37 23.53 5.44
C GLU A 469 -21.90 24.79 4.74
N PRO A 470 -21.03 25.63 4.14
CA PRO A 470 -21.44 26.80 3.38
C PRO A 470 -21.99 26.39 2.01
N TRP A 471 -23.16 25.74 1.98
CA TRP A 471 -23.76 25.17 0.77
C TRP A 471 -23.80 26.17 -0.38
N GLY A 472 -23.28 25.75 -1.54
CA GLY A 472 -23.15 26.58 -2.75
C GLY A 472 -21.86 27.39 -2.85
N TRP A 473 -20.93 27.27 -1.89
CA TRP A 473 -19.63 27.97 -1.92
C TRP A 473 -18.81 27.76 -3.20
N ASP A 474 -18.95 26.58 -3.81
CA ASP A 474 -18.27 26.16 -5.04
C ASP A 474 -19.04 26.53 -6.32
N ALA A 475 -20.13 27.30 -6.19
CA ALA A 475 -20.99 27.74 -7.28
C ALA A 475 -21.03 29.28 -7.41
N ARG A 476 -21.55 29.74 -8.56
CA ARG A 476 -21.78 31.16 -8.87
C ARG A 476 -22.84 31.78 -7.95
N GLY A 477 -22.73 33.09 -7.72
CA GLY A 477 -23.69 33.84 -6.91
C GLY A 477 -23.63 33.59 -5.39
N PHE A 478 -22.64 32.84 -4.91
CA PHE A 478 -22.39 32.68 -3.47
C PHE A 478 -21.82 33.95 -2.84
N GLU A 479 -22.38 34.34 -1.70
CA GLU A 479 -21.94 35.50 -0.92
C GLU A 479 -20.77 35.16 0.01
N GLU A 480 -19.62 35.80 -0.21
CA GLU A 480 -18.37 35.60 0.54
C GLU A 480 -18.35 36.32 1.91
N LYS A 481 -19.44 36.25 2.67
CA LYS A 481 -19.68 37.13 3.83
C LYS A 481 -18.61 37.05 4.94
N ASP A 482 -17.88 35.93 5.05
CA ASP A 482 -16.85 35.70 6.06
C ASP A 482 -15.56 35.09 5.48
N TRP A 483 -15.33 35.27 4.18
CA TRP A 483 -14.14 34.73 3.50
C TRP A 483 -12.99 35.73 3.54
N GLN A 484 -11.80 35.23 3.83
CA GLN A 484 -10.58 36.02 3.98
C GLN A 484 -9.72 35.95 2.71
N PRO A 485 -8.82 36.91 2.47
CA PRO A 485 -7.75 36.73 1.48
C PRO A 485 -6.93 35.47 1.78
N VAL A 486 -6.40 34.83 0.74
CA VAL A 486 -5.44 33.71 0.88
C VAL A 486 -4.05 34.21 1.29
N GLU A 487 -3.29 33.36 1.96
CA GLU A 487 -1.84 33.52 2.11
C GLU A 487 -1.13 33.02 0.85
N ILE A 488 -0.02 33.68 0.49
CA ILE A 488 0.74 33.42 -0.74
C ILE A 488 2.14 32.94 -0.40
N GLY A 489 2.66 32.01 -1.20
CA GLY A 489 4.00 31.46 -1.07
C GLY A 489 4.03 30.14 -0.31
N SER A 490 5.21 29.58 -0.17
CA SER A 490 5.43 28.30 0.52
C SER A 490 6.79 28.32 1.22
N ALA A 491 6.87 27.66 2.38
CA ALA A 491 8.13 27.47 3.10
C ALA A 491 9.10 26.52 2.38
N ILE A 492 8.57 25.60 1.57
CA ILE A 492 9.38 24.67 0.76
C ILE A 492 9.13 24.87 -0.74
N GLN A 493 10.15 24.58 -1.55
CA GLN A 493 10.09 24.67 -3.01
C GLN A 493 10.49 23.34 -3.66
N PRO A 494 9.59 22.34 -3.63
CA PRO A 494 9.87 21.04 -4.23
C PRO A 494 9.97 21.12 -5.75
N ARG A 495 10.62 20.10 -6.34
CA ARG A 495 10.51 19.89 -7.78
C ARG A 495 9.09 19.45 -8.13
N LEU A 496 8.43 20.22 -8.97
CA LEU A 496 7.15 19.86 -9.56
C LEU A 496 7.41 18.93 -10.74
N GLU A 497 6.78 17.77 -10.75
CA GLU A 497 6.90 16.82 -11.85
C GLU A 497 5.56 16.14 -12.12
N PRO A 498 5.17 15.89 -13.38
CA PRO A 498 3.88 15.26 -13.60
C PRO A 498 3.80 13.83 -13.06
N ALA A 499 2.61 13.46 -12.58
CA ALA A 499 2.34 12.17 -11.96
C ALA A 499 2.61 11.00 -12.92
N LYS A 500 3.11 9.89 -12.37
CA LYS A 500 3.55 8.71 -13.14
C LYS A 500 2.62 7.50 -13.04
N HIS A 501 1.74 7.46 -12.05
CA HIS A 501 0.86 6.34 -11.80
C HIS A 501 -0.59 6.78 -11.68
N GLN A 502 -1.48 5.78 -11.74
CA GLN A 502 -2.91 5.96 -11.58
C GLN A 502 -3.22 6.47 -10.17
N PRO A 503 -4.13 7.44 -10.03
CA PRO A 503 -4.51 7.97 -8.73
C PRO A 503 -5.27 6.93 -7.90
N VAL A 504 -5.46 7.21 -6.60
CA VAL A 504 -6.39 6.46 -5.75
C VAL A 504 -7.83 6.71 -6.21
N ALA A 505 -8.64 5.66 -6.29
CA ALA A 505 -10.04 5.71 -6.66
C ALA A 505 -10.89 4.74 -5.83
N VAL A 506 -12.22 4.89 -5.88
CA VAL A 506 -13.15 3.88 -5.37
C VAL A 506 -13.23 2.73 -6.36
N ILE A 507 -12.88 1.53 -5.92
CA ILE A 507 -12.72 0.34 -6.77
C ILE A 507 -13.85 -0.68 -6.59
N ALA A 508 -14.58 -0.63 -5.47
CA ALA A 508 -15.71 -1.52 -5.19
C ALA A 508 -16.64 -0.97 -4.11
N ARG A 509 -17.90 -1.43 -4.13
CA ARG A 509 -18.94 -1.16 -3.14
C ARG A 509 -19.38 -2.46 -2.46
N PHE A 510 -19.52 -2.43 -1.14
CA PHE A 510 -19.90 -3.55 -0.29
C PHE A 510 -21.16 -3.23 0.50
N GLU A 511 -22.23 -3.95 0.21
CA GLU A 511 -23.42 -3.98 1.06
C GLU A 511 -23.15 -4.92 2.25
N PRO A 512 -23.47 -4.54 3.50
CA PRO A 512 -23.32 -5.42 4.65
C PRO A 512 -24.08 -6.74 4.48
N LEU A 513 -23.41 -7.85 4.80
CA LEU A 513 -24.01 -9.18 4.82
C LEU A 513 -24.90 -9.39 6.05
N SER A 514 -24.56 -8.75 7.18
CA SER A 514 -25.34 -8.83 8.41
C SER A 514 -25.26 -7.54 9.23
N VAL A 515 -26.23 -7.36 10.12
CA VAL A 515 -26.34 -6.24 11.07
C VAL A 515 -26.68 -6.82 12.44
N SER A 516 -25.86 -6.55 13.44
CA SER A 516 -26.02 -7.04 14.81
C SER A 516 -26.05 -5.87 15.80
N GLN A 517 -27.01 -5.86 16.71
CA GLN A 517 -27.09 -4.82 17.75
C GLN A 517 -26.13 -5.15 18.91
N VAL A 518 -25.22 -4.23 19.23
CA VAL A 518 -24.19 -4.41 20.29
C VAL A 518 -24.34 -3.43 21.45
N GLY A 519 -25.28 -2.49 21.34
CA GLY A 519 -25.66 -1.54 22.38
C GLY A 519 -27.03 -0.91 22.14
N PRO A 520 -27.52 -0.04 23.04
CA PRO A 520 -28.84 0.56 22.91
C PRO A 520 -29.08 1.28 21.57
N ASP A 521 -28.05 1.94 21.04
CA ASP A 521 -28.05 2.61 19.73
C ASP A 521 -26.73 2.38 18.98
N ALA A 522 -26.22 1.15 19.03
CA ALA A 522 -24.97 0.77 18.37
C ALA A 522 -25.15 -0.58 17.64
N TYR A 523 -24.77 -0.61 16.36
CA TYR A 523 -24.95 -1.75 15.47
C TYR A 523 -23.65 -2.04 14.73
N VAL A 524 -23.21 -3.31 14.75
CA VAL A 524 -22.07 -3.80 13.98
C VAL A 524 -22.57 -4.38 12.66
N LEU A 525 -21.96 -3.93 11.57
CA LEU A 525 -22.23 -4.32 10.20
C LEU A 525 -21.03 -5.13 9.71
N ASP A 526 -21.26 -6.33 9.19
CA ASP A 526 -20.23 -7.17 8.60
C ASP A 526 -20.27 -7.07 7.07
N LEU A 527 -19.20 -6.59 6.45
CA LEU A 527 -19.09 -6.53 4.99
C LEU A 527 -18.77 -7.88 4.34
N GLY A 528 -18.35 -8.88 5.12
CA GLY A 528 -17.90 -10.18 4.65
C GLY A 528 -16.57 -10.15 3.89
N GLN A 529 -15.88 -9.01 3.89
CA GLN A 529 -14.59 -8.77 3.26
C GLN A 529 -13.87 -7.66 4.02
N ASN A 530 -12.63 -7.91 4.44
CA ASN A 530 -11.73 -6.87 4.92
C ASN A 530 -11.30 -6.00 3.73
N ILE A 531 -11.46 -4.69 3.83
CA ILE A 531 -11.19 -3.70 2.78
C ILE A 531 -10.45 -2.50 3.35
N ALA A 532 -9.80 -1.70 2.49
CA ALA A 532 -9.31 -0.38 2.82
C ALA A 532 -10.26 0.65 2.19
N GLY A 533 -10.72 1.63 2.97
CA GLY A 533 -11.61 2.68 2.50
C GLY A 533 -12.45 3.29 3.61
N TYR A 534 -13.75 3.48 3.38
CA TYR A 534 -14.64 4.15 4.33
C TYR A 534 -16.10 3.76 4.07
N ALA A 535 -16.99 4.13 4.99
CA ALA A 535 -18.43 3.96 4.76
C ALA A 535 -19.05 5.16 4.03
N GLN A 536 -20.06 4.88 3.21
CA GLN A 536 -20.98 5.88 2.66
C GLN A 536 -22.32 5.79 3.40
N LEU A 537 -22.86 6.96 3.75
CA LEU A 537 -24.17 7.16 4.33
C LEU A 537 -25.18 7.66 3.28
N GLU A 538 -26.39 7.12 3.32
CA GLU A 538 -27.57 7.68 2.64
C GLU A 538 -28.78 7.55 3.59
N LEU A 539 -29.19 8.64 4.24
CA LEU A 539 -30.20 8.57 5.30
C LEU A 539 -31.02 9.86 5.45
N THR A 540 -32.09 9.79 6.25
CA THR A 540 -32.83 10.96 6.73
C THR A 540 -32.81 10.95 8.26
N ALA A 541 -32.41 12.07 8.86
CA ALA A 541 -32.35 12.26 10.30
C ALA A 541 -32.71 13.70 10.68
N GLU A 542 -32.90 13.95 11.98
CA GLU A 542 -33.14 15.29 12.51
C GLU A 542 -31.88 16.17 12.46
N ARG A 543 -32.07 17.49 12.37
CA ARG A 543 -30.96 18.45 12.39
C ARG A 543 -30.15 18.33 13.68
N GLY A 544 -28.82 18.33 13.54
CA GLY A 544 -27.89 18.19 14.66
C GLY A 544 -27.69 16.74 15.12
N ARG A 545 -28.36 15.76 14.51
CA ARG A 545 -28.13 14.35 14.81
C ARG A 545 -26.72 13.95 14.37
N GLU A 546 -25.88 13.52 15.30
CA GLU A 546 -24.56 12.96 15.01
C GLU A 546 -24.67 11.45 14.77
N ILE A 547 -24.18 10.99 13.62
CA ILE A 547 -23.95 9.59 13.29
C ILE A 547 -22.45 9.32 13.43
N THR A 548 -22.08 8.33 14.23
CA THR A 548 -20.67 7.93 14.43
C THR A 548 -20.43 6.57 13.80
N LEU A 549 -19.33 6.46 13.06
CA LEU A 549 -18.85 5.26 12.38
C LEU A 549 -17.48 4.89 12.93
N ARG A 550 -17.34 3.67 13.43
CA ARG A 550 -16.06 3.10 13.90
C ARG A 550 -15.74 1.86 13.08
N TYR A 551 -14.45 1.59 12.90
CA TYR A 551 -13.98 0.56 11.98
C TYR A 551 -13.08 -0.45 12.69
N ALA A 552 -13.19 -1.73 12.31
CA ALA A 552 -12.25 -2.76 12.77
C ALA A 552 -12.12 -3.91 11.76
N GLU A 553 -10.96 -4.57 11.79
CA GLU A 553 -10.70 -5.77 11.00
C GLU A 553 -11.37 -7.02 11.61
N ARG A 554 -11.52 -7.06 12.93
CA ARG A 554 -12.01 -8.22 13.69
C ARG A 554 -12.99 -7.82 14.79
N LEU A 555 -13.76 -8.80 15.27
CA LEU A 555 -14.61 -8.69 16.43
C LEU A 555 -14.01 -9.43 17.62
N ASP A 556 -14.31 -8.99 18.84
CA ASP A 556 -14.01 -9.71 20.07
C ASP A 556 -14.99 -10.88 20.30
N ALA A 557 -14.82 -11.61 21.41
CA ALA A 557 -15.65 -12.77 21.76
C ALA A 557 -17.12 -12.39 22.01
N GLU A 558 -17.38 -11.13 22.37
CA GLU A 558 -18.72 -10.58 22.60
C GLU A 558 -19.36 -10.01 21.32
N GLY A 559 -18.67 -10.06 20.18
CA GLY A 559 -19.15 -9.56 18.89
C GLY A 559 -19.04 -8.04 18.73
N LYS A 560 -18.27 -7.35 19.59
CA LYS A 560 -17.95 -5.92 19.46
C LYS A 560 -16.68 -5.73 18.65
N LEU A 561 -16.44 -4.50 18.18
CA LEU A 561 -15.22 -4.18 17.43
C LEU A 561 -13.96 -4.41 18.27
N TYR A 562 -13.02 -5.20 17.77
CA TYR A 562 -11.67 -5.30 18.31
C TYR A 562 -10.79 -4.21 17.67
N THR A 563 -10.56 -3.11 18.39
CA THR A 563 -9.78 -1.96 17.90
C THR A 563 -8.41 -1.82 18.57
N THR A 564 -8.03 -2.74 19.46
CA THR A 564 -6.77 -2.62 20.23
C THR A 564 -5.54 -2.69 19.31
N ASN A 565 -5.60 -3.47 18.23
CA ASN A 565 -4.51 -3.58 17.25
C ASN A 565 -4.39 -2.36 16.31
N LEU A 566 -5.33 -1.41 16.36
CA LEU A 566 -5.22 -0.13 15.64
C LEU A 566 -4.22 0.83 16.31
N ARG A 567 -3.83 0.53 17.56
CA ARG A 567 -2.87 1.29 18.36
C ARG A 567 -3.30 2.76 18.49
N GLY A 568 -2.49 3.71 18.02
CA GLY A 568 -2.79 5.14 18.06
C GLY A 568 -3.77 5.63 16.99
N ALA A 569 -4.16 4.81 16.01
CA ALA A 569 -5.14 5.21 15.01
C ALA A 569 -6.56 5.20 15.60
N ARG A 570 -7.21 6.37 15.60
CA ARG A 570 -8.58 6.52 16.12
C ARG A 570 -9.61 5.81 15.22
N ALA A 571 -9.44 5.89 13.90
CA ALA A 571 -10.33 5.27 12.90
C ALA A 571 -11.84 5.49 13.20
N VAL A 572 -12.24 6.76 13.36
CA VAL A 572 -13.62 7.14 13.62
C VAL A 572 -14.04 8.28 12.72
N ASP A 573 -15.16 8.09 12.00
CA ASP A 573 -15.78 9.15 11.21
C ASP A 573 -17.12 9.57 11.82
N LYS A 574 -17.47 10.84 11.64
CA LYS A 574 -18.67 11.46 12.19
C LYS A 574 -19.39 12.32 11.17
N TYR A 575 -20.72 12.19 11.14
CA TYR A 575 -21.60 13.00 10.30
C TYR A 575 -22.67 13.68 11.14
N VAL A 576 -22.72 15.02 11.14
CA VAL A 576 -23.80 15.79 11.79
C VAL A 576 -24.83 16.20 10.74
N CYS A 577 -26.06 15.73 10.91
CA CYS A 577 -27.12 15.89 9.92
C CYS A 577 -27.65 17.33 9.89
N ARG A 578 -27.95 17.86 8.72
CA ARG A 578 -28.59 19.19 8.57
C ARG A 578 -30.11 19.15 8.72
N GLY A 579 -30.73 17.97 8.62
CA GLY A 579 -32.16 17.75 8.80
C GLY A 579 -33.00 18.03 7.56
N GLU A 580 -32.41 17.93 6.37
CA GLU A 580 -33.04 18.34 5.11
C GLU A 580 -33.08 17.18 4.10
N GLY A 581 -34.18 16.41 4.14
CA GLY A 581 -34.47 15.36 3.16
C GLY A 581 -33.56 14.13 3.28
N ILE A 582 -33.13 13.60 2.13
CA ILE A 582 -32.15 12.51 2.08
C ILE A 582 -30.77 13.14 2.00
N GLU A 583 -29.93 12.82 2.97
CA GLU A 583 -28.56 13.26 3.10
C GLU A 583 -27.62 12.14 2.64
N ARG A 584 -26.65 12.48 1.79
CA ARG A 584 -25.63 11.56 1.27
C ARG A 584 -24.25 12.07 1.63
N TRP A 585 -23.44 11.21 2.23
CA TRP A 585 -22.09 11.57 2.62
C TRP A 585 -21.16 10.36 2.62
N SER A 586 -19.91 10.61 2.27
CA SER A 586 -18.78 9.73 2.53
C SER A 586 -17.58 10.60 2.85
N PRO A 587 -16.62 10.11 3.66
CA PRO A 587 -15.39 10.84 3.92
C PRO A 587 -14.62 11.20 2.65
N ARG A 588 -13.85 12.29 2.68
CA ARG A 588 -13.06 12.79 1.53
C ARG A 588 -11.56 12.64 1.73
N PHE A 589 -11.07 12.80 2.96
CA PHE A 589 -9.64 12.90 3.27
C PHE A 589 -9.22 11.94 4.39
N THR A 590 -9.85 10.76 4.45
CA THR A 590 -9.46 9.67 5.36
C THR A 590 -9.70 8.31 4.71
N PHE A 591 -9.12 7.25 5.30
CA PHE A 591 -9.45 5.86 5.01
C PHE A 591 -9.07 4.96 6.18
N HIS A 592 -9.65 3.76 6.23
CA HIS A 592 -9.50 2.78 7.30
C HIS A 592 -9.36 1.39 6.70
N GLY A 593 -8.67 0.47 7.37
CA GLY A 593 -8.70 -0.96 7.05
C GLY A 593 -9.70 -1.71 7.94
N PHE A 594 -10.73 -2.32 7.37
CA PHE A 594 -11.82 -2.94 8.13
C PHE A 594 -12.65 -3.94 7.34
N GLN A 595 -13.22 -4.90 8.07
CA GLN A 595 -14.34 -5.73 7.62
C GLN A 595 -15.65 -5.29 8.30
N PHE A 596 -15.54 -4.76 9.52
CA PHE A 596 -16.67 -4.44 10.37
C PHE A 596 -16.80 -2.93 10.56
N ILE A 597 -18.03 -2.43 10.48
CA ILE A 597 -18.40 -1.05 10.79
C ILE A 597 -19.33 -1.07 12.00
N GLU A 598 -19.01 -0.35 13.07
CA GLU A 598 -19.99 -0.01 14.10
C GLU A 598 -20.61 1.34 13.76
N VAL A 599 -21.94 1.37 13.60
CA VAL A 599 -22.71 2.61 13.46
C VAL A 599 -23.48 2.87 14.75
N SER A 600 -23.41 4.11 15.22
CA SER A 600 -24.19 4.58 16.36
C SER A 600 -24.78 5.96 16.10
N GLY A 601 -25.82 6.30 16.87
CA GLY A 601 -26.53 7.55 16.72
C GLY A 601 -27.67 7.50 15.70
N LEU A 602 -28.15 6.33 15.24
CA LEU A 602 -29.31 6.26 14.32
C LEU A 602 -30.66 6.24 15.05
N GLY A 603 -30.70 5.88 16.33
CA GLY A 603 -31.91 5.57 17.09
C GLY A 603 -32.58 4.26 16.71
N ARG A 604 -32.03 3.53 15.74
CA ARG A 604 -32.56 2.28 15.16
C ARG A 604 -31.49 1.55 14.37
N ALA A 605 -31.74 0.28 14.03
CA ALA A 605 -30.90 -0.44 13.09
C ALA A 605 -30.86 0.29 11.72
N PRO A 606 -29.69 0.32 11.05
CA PRO A 606 -29.60 0.84 9.68
C PRO A 606 -30.42 -0.03 8.72
N ARG A 607 -31.09 0.61 7.77
CA ARG A 607 -31.76 -0.08 6.66
C ARG A 607 -30.74 -0.44 5.59
N ARG A 608 -31.08 -1.43 4.77
CA ARG A 608 -30.26 -1.83 3.61
C ARG A 608 -29.95 -0.61 2.74
N GLY A 609 -28.68 -0.43 2.37
CA GLY A 609 -28.20 0.68 1.56
C GLY A 609 -27.94 1.99 2.31
N GLU A 610 -28.38 2.15 3.57
CA GLU A 610 -28.11 3.40 4.33
C GLU A 610 -26.66 3.52 4.78
N VAL A 611 -25.97 2.40 4.98
CA VAL A 611 -24.56 2.32 5.32
C VAL A 611 -23.92 1.24 4.48
N VAL A 612 -22.93 1.61 3.66
CA VAL A 612 -22.22 0.68 2.77
C VAL A 612 -20.72 0.94 2.82
N GLY A 613 -19.91 -0.11 2.66
CA GLY A 613 -18.46 0.03 2.54
C GLY A 613 -18.05 0.41 1.13
N LEU A 614 -17.16 1.38 0.98
CA LEU A 614 -16.50 1.72 -0.28
C LEU A 614 -15.03 1.37 -0.15
N ALA A 615 -14.56 0.44 -0.99
CA ALA A 615 -13.15 0.07 -1.05
C ALA A 615 -12.41 1.00 -2.01
N ILE A 616 -11.23 1.44 -1.61
CA ILE A 616 -10.35 2.31 -2.39
C ILE A 616 -8.99 1.65 -2.61
N ALA A 617 -8.32 2.00 -3.71
CA ALA A 617 -6.93 1.66 -4.00
C ALA A 617 -6.41 2.60 -5.09
N SER A 618 -5.09 2.71 -5.26
CA SER A 618 -4.51 3.13 -6.54
C SER A 618 -5.11 2.26 -7.65
N ASP A 619 -5.60 2.89 -8.72
CA ASP A 619 -6.40 2.23 -9.74
C ASP A 619 -5.55 1.41 -10.73
N THR A 620 -4.74 0.49 -10.20
CA THR A 620 -3.97 -0.46 -11.01
C THR A 620 -4.93 -1.43 -11.72
N PRO A 621 -4.84 -1.55 -13.07
CA PRO A 621 -5.66 -2.50 -13.83
C PRO A 621 -5.50 -3.94 -13.35
N ILE A 622 -6.57 -4.72 -13.36
CA ILE A 622 -6.50 -6.15 -13.01
C ILE A 622 -5.90 -6.93 -14.19
N THR A 623 -4.86 -7.72 -13.93
CA THR A 623 -4.18 -8.54 -14.94
C THR A 623 -4.30 -10.04 -14.67
N GLY A 624 -4.61 -10.46 -13.44
CA GLY A 624 -4.61 -11.87 -13.06
C GLY A 624 -5.96 -12.41 -12.62
N HIS A 625 -6.22 -13.66 -12.98
CA HIS A 625 -7.33 -14.45 -12.43
C HIS A 625 -6.86 -15.88 -12.13
N PHE A 626 -7.37 -16.44 -11.03
CA PHE A 626 -7.08 -17.81 -10.60
C PHE A 626 -8.33 -18.44 -9.98
N GLU A 627 -8.68 -19.64 -10.44
CA GLU A 627 -9.73 -20.49 -9.91
C GLU A 627 -9.31 -21.96 -10.05
N CYS A 628 -9.64 -22.80 -9.07
CA CYS A 628 -9.35 -24.23 -9.07
C CYS A 628 -10.43 -25.05 -8.37
N SER A 629 -10.27 -26.38 -8.35
CA SER A 629 -11.20 -27.31 -7.72
C SER A 629 -11.22 -27.25 -6.19
N ASP A 630 -10.23 -26.62 -5.55
CA ASP A 630 -10.14 -26.46 -4.09
C ASP A 630 -10.72 -25.09 -3.66
N PRO A 631 -11.88 -25.04 -2.99
CA PRO A 631 -12.47 -23.80 -2.53
C PRO A 631 -11.59 -22.99 -1.57
N MET A 632 -10.72 -23.64 -0.80
CA MET A 632 -9.81 -22.97 0.12
C MET A 632 -8.74 -22.20 -0.66
N LEU A 633 -8.17 -22.78 -1.72
CA LEU A 633 -7.19 -22.08 -2.56
C LEU A 633 -7.84 -20.95 -3.37
N ASN A 634 -9.11 -21.08 -3.77
CA ASN A 634 -9.87 -19.98 -4.37
C ASN A 634 -10.06 -18.83 -3.38
N ARG A 635 -10.32 -19.14 -2.10
CA ARG A 635 -10.35 -18.14 -1.04
C ARG A 635 -8.97 -17.51 -0.82
N LEU A 636 -7.90 -18.29 -0.81
CA LEU A 636 -6.53 -17.79 -0.70
C LEU A 636 -6.20 -16.80 -1.84
N ALA A 637 -6.47 -17.15 -3.09
CA ALA A 637 -6.25 -16.25 -4.24
C ALA A 637 -7.05 -14.94 -4.09
N LYS A 638 -8.29 -15.02 -3.60
CA LYS A 638 -9.10 -13.82 -3.31
C LYS A 638 -8.52 -12.99 -2.16
N ASN A 639 -8.04 -13.62 -1.09
CA ASN A 639 -7.41 -12.95 0.05
C ASN A 639 -6.12 -12.23 -0.38
N ILE A 640 -5.30 -12.86 -1.22
CA ILE A 640 -4.10 -12.27 -1.83
C ILE A 640 -4.47 -11.00 -2.60
N TYR A 641 -5.42 -11.11 -3.54
CA TYR A 641 -5.91 -9.97 -4.32
C TYR A 641 -6.41 -8.83 -3.44
N TRP A 642 -7.28 -9.09 -2.46
CA TRP A 642 -7.83 -8.02 -1.62
C TRP A 642 -6.76 -7.37 -0.75
N THR A 643 -5.86 -8.16 -0.16
CA THR A 643 -4.78 -7.60 0.67
C THR A 643 -3.84 -6.72 -0.13
N GLN A 644 -3.59 -7.04 -1.40
CA GLN A 644 -2.86 -6.15 -2.31
C GLN A 644 -3.63 -4.85 -2.55
N ARG A 645 -4.92 -4.92 -2.93
CA ARG A 645 -5.73 -3.70 -3.18
C ARG A 645 -5.79 -2.80 -1.95
N MET A 646 -5.94 -3.39 -0.77
CA MET A 646 -5.99 -2.67 0.50
C MET A 646 -4.72 -1.88 0.80
N ASN A 647 -3.57 -2.37 0.37
CA ASN A 647 -2.27 -1.82 0.72
C ASN A 647 -1.59 -1.04 -0.41
N PHE A 648 -2.24 -0.92 -1.57
CA PHE A 648 -1.72 -0.17 -2.72
C PHE A 648 -2.43 1.17 -2.78
N LEU A 649 -2.05 2.08 -1.87
CA LEU A 649 -2.58 3.43 -1.74
C LEU A 649 -1.41 4.41 -1.77
N GLU A 650 -1.09 4.93 -2.97
CA GLU A 650 0.08 5.79 -3.25
C GLU A 650 1.46 5.14 -3.09
N VAL A 651 1.62 4.24 -2.12
CA VAL A 651 2.83 3.46 -1.81
C VAL A 651 2.42 2.03 -1.40
N PRO A 652 3.30 1.02 -1.57
CA PRO A 652 3.03 -0.35 -1.14
C PRO A 652 3.13 -0.43 0.39
N THR A 653 2.03 -0.12 1.08
CA THR A 653 1.96 -0.08 2.54
C THR A 653 2.03 -1.46 3.17
N ASP A 654 2.60 -1.58 4.36
CA ASP A 654 2.59 -2.83 5.13
C ASP A 654 1.16 -3.26 5.53
N CYS A 655 0.39 -2.31 6.07
CA CYS A 655 -0.98 -2.51 6.48
C CYS A 655 -1.80 -1.21 6.32
N PRO A 656 -3.14 -1.28 6.19
CA PRO A 656 -3.96 -0.11 5.88
C PRO A 656 -4.78 0.47 7.05
N GLN A 657 -4.72 -0.14 8.24
CA GLN A 657 -5.64 0.11 9.36
C GLN A 657 -5.01 0.88 10.53
N ARG A 658 -3.84 0.45 11.01
CA ARG A 658 -3.23 1.01 12.23
C ARG A 658 -2.44 2.28 11.93
N ASP A 659 -1.86 2.86 12.96
CA ASP A 659 -0.91 3.98 12.90
C ASP A 659 0.44 3.56 12.30
N GLU A 660 0.45 3.11 11.05
CA GLU A 660 1.68 2.72 10.33
C GLU A 660 1.56 3.13 8.87
N ARG A 661 1.04 2.24 8.01
CA ARG A 661 0.72 2.50 6.60
C ARG A 661 1.93 3.05 5.85
N LEU A 662 3.09 2.43 6.05
CA LEU A 662 4.37 2.89 5.51
C LEU A 662 4.80 1.99 4.35
N GLY A 663 5.50 2.57 3.37
CA GLY A 663 6.05 1.82 2.23
C GLY A 663 7.24 0.94 2.61
N TRP A 664 7.00 -0.12 3.39
CA TRP A 664 8.02 -1.03 3.91
C TRP A 664 8.69 -1.83 2.79
N THR A 665 10.02 -1.79 2.78
CA THR A 665 10.82 -2.30 1.65
C THR A 665 10.87 -3.83 1.62
N GLY A 666 11.00 -4.49 2.78
CA GLY A 666 11.00 -5.95 2.88
C GLY A 666 9.67 -6.57 2.43
N ASP A 667 8.57 -5.97 2.81
CA ASP A 667 7.23 -6.34 2.36
C ASP A 667 7.10 -6.24 0.85
N ALA A 668 7.42 -5.07 0.30
CA ALA A 668 7.33 -4.83 -1.14
C ALA A 668 8.17 -5.83 -1.94
N GLN A 669 9.39 -6.15 -1.49
CA GLN A 669 10.29 -7.04 -2.25
C GLN A 669 9.85 -8.51 -2.24
N VAL A 670 9.32 -9.02 -1.12
CA VAL A 670 8.81 -10.40 -1.10
C VAL A 670 7.58 -10.56 -2.00
N TYR A 671 6.76 -9.51 -2.14
CA TYR A 671 5.45 -9.57 -2.79
C TYR A 671 5.41 -9.09 -4.25
N ALA A 672 6.38 -8.29 -4.71
CA ALA A 672 6.34 -7.59 -6.02
C ALA A 672 5.95 -8.48 -7.22
N THR A 673 6.50 -9.68 -7.33
CA THR A 673 6.16 -10.61 -8.41
C THR A 673 4.71 -11.09 -8.35
N THR A 674 4.21 -11.43 -7.14
CA THR A 674 2.79 -11.78 -6.96
C THR A 674 1.92 -10.60 -7.34
N ALA A 675 2.29 -9.39 -6.92
CA ALA A 675 1.55 -8.17 -7.25
C ALA A 675 1.37 -7.99 -8.77
N ALA A 676 2.44 -8.23 -9.54
CA ALA A 676 2.46 -8.14 -11.00
C ALA A 676 1.66 -9.22 -11.72
N TYR A 677 1.43 -10.38 -11.09
CA TYR A 677 0.54 -11.40 -11.66
C TYR A 677 -0.94 -10.98 -11.58
N PHE A 678 -1.35 -10.33 -10.47
CA PHE A 678 -2.75 -10.01 -10.18
C PHE A 678 -3.20 -8.63 -10.69
N ALA A 679 -2.30 -7.64 -10.77
CA ALA A 679 -2.57 -6.31 -11.32
C ALA A 679 -1.39 -5.74 -12.11
N ASP A 680 -1.65 -4.78 -12.98
CA ASP A 680 -0.62 -3.98 -13.62
C ASP A 680 -0.10 -2.94 -12.62
N VAL A 681 1.01 -3.29 -11.99
CA VAL A 681 1.66 -2.52 -10.93
C VAL A 681 2.90 -1.77 -11.43
N GLU A 682 3.13 -1.72 -12.74
CA GLU A 682 4.37 -1.18 -13.31
C GLU A 682 4.54 0.30 -12.97
N ALA A 683 3.53 1.12 -13.29
CA ALA A 683 3.55 2.55 -13.01
C ALA A 683 3.61 2.86 -11.50
N PHE A 684 2.90 2.06 -10.70
CA PHE A 684 2.85 2.18 -9.24
C PHE A 684 4.23 1.96 -8.61
N PHE A 685 4.90 0.86 -8.96
CA PHE A 685 6.25 0.60 -8.45
C PHE A 685 7.32 1.47 -9.10
N ASP A 686 7.15 1.90 -10.35
CA ASP A 686 8.06 2.90 -10.95
C ASP A 686 8.12 4.15 -10.07
N LYS A 687 6.95 4.68 -9.69
CA LYS A 687 6.86 5.81 -8.77
C LYS A 687 7.46 5.49 -7.40
N TRP A 688 7.13 4.35 -6.79
CA TRP A 688 7.68 4.02 -5.46
C TRP A 688 9.21 3.80 -5.47
N LEU A 689 9.77 3.23 -6.54
CA LEU A 689 11.22 3.06 -6.67
C LEU A 689 11.95 4.41 -6.80
N ILE A 690 11.27 5.45 -7.27
CA ILE A 690 11.77 6.82 -7.20
C ILE A 690 11.79 7.31 -5.75
N ASP A 691 10.72 7.10 -4.98
CA ASP A 691 10.69 7.44 -3.54
C ASP A 691 11.80 6.70 -2.77
N LEU A 692 12.05 5.43 -3.10
CA LEU A 692 13.11 4.63 -2.50
C LEU A 692 14.50 5.15 -2.87
N THR A 693 14.70 5.58 -4.11
CA THR A 693 15.96 6.18 -4.57
C THR A 693 16.19 7.55 -3.93
N ASP A 694 15.16 8.35 -3.78
CA ASP A 694 15.20 9.65 -3.10
C ASP A 694 15.61 9.51 -1.63
N ALA A 695 15.20 8.43 -0.98
CA ALA A 695 15.56 8.11 0.39
C ALA A 695 16.87 7.31 0.53
N GLN A 696 17.54 6.95 -0.57
CA GLN A 696 18.83 6.25 -0.51
C GLN A 696 19.91 7.21 0.02
N ARG A 697 20.63 6.77 1.04
CA ARG A 697 21.72 7.53 1.63
C ARG A 697 22.88 7.73 0.65
N ALA A 698 23.68 8.75 0.92
CA ALA A 698 24.87 9.07 0.13
C ALA A 698 25.90 7.93 0.08
N ASP A 699 25.95 7.07 1.11
CA ASP A 699 26.82 5.90 1.15
C ASP A 699 26.26 4.68 0.42
N GLY A 700 25.02 4.73 -0.07
CA GLY A 700 24.38 3.66 -0.85
C GLY A 700 23.37 2.81 -0.06
N GLN A 701 23.24 2.98 1.25
CA GLN A 701 22.23 2.26 2.05
C GLN A 701 20.80 2.72 1.68
N PHE A 702 19.93 1.76 1.37
CA PHE A 702 18.48 2.00 1.26
C PHE A 702 17.79 1.96 2.64
N PRO A 703 16.71 2.72 2.84
CA PRO A 703 15.97 2.75 4.10
C PRO A 703 15.08 1.53 4.33
N MET A 704 14.49 1.43 5.52
CA MET A 704 13.48 0.41 5.84
C MET A 704 12.08 0.71 5.27
N VAL A 705 11.77 2.00 5.05
CA VAL A 705 10.53 2.47 4.40
C VAL A 705 10.83 3.56 3.39
N ALA A 706 9.99 3.68 2.36
CA ALA A 706 10.01 4.79 1.42
C ALA A 706 8.58 5.27 1.12
N PRO A 707 8.27 6.58 1.25
CA PRO A 707 9.14 7.68 1.69
C PRO A 707 9.67 7.57 3.14
N LEU A 708 10.90 8.02 3.38
CA LEU A 708 11.54 7.97 4.70
C LEU A 708 11.25 9.25 5.52
N LYS A 709 10.30 9.17 6.46
CA LYS A 709 10.07 10.22 7.48
C LYS A 709 9.93 9.72 8.91
N VAL A 710 9.21 8.61 9.09
CA VAL A 710 8.85 8.10 10.43
C VAL A 710 9.78 6.98 10.90
N ALA A 711 10.35 6.21 9.98
CA ALA A 711 11.17 5.04 10.30
C ALA A 711 12.68 5.32 10.18
N GLY A 712 13.50 4.31 10.49
CA GLY A 712 14.96 4.42 10.49
C GLY A 712 15.59 4.40 9.09
N PRO A 713 16.77 5.00 8.90
CA PRO A 713 17.41 5.15 7.59
C PRO A 713 18.21 3.92 7.13
N ASP A 714 18.27 2.85 7.93
CA ASP A 714 18.98 1.60 7.61
C ASP A 714 17.96 0.47 7.49
N GLY A 715 17.71 0.00 6.26
CA GLY A 715 16.85 -1.15 6.02
C GLY A 715 17.45 -2.48 6.48
N GLY A 716 18.78 -2.61 6.52
CA GLY A 716 19.42 -3.91 6.74
C GLY A 716 19.15 -4.93 5.62
N PRO A 717 19.71 -6.16 5.73
CA PRO A 717 19.47 -7.22 4.77
C PRO A 717 18.00 -7.59 4.63
N ALA A 718 17.60 -8.00 3.42
CA ALA A 718 16.26 -8.34 2.98
C ALA A 718 15.26 -7.18 2.85
N TRP A 719 15.42 -6.08 3.58
CA TRP A 719 14.61 -4.87 3.42
C TRP A 719 15.26 -3.92 2.42
N ALA A 720 16.50 -3.51 2.68
CA ALA A 720 17.23 -2.60 1.80
C ALA A 720 17.43 -3.16 0.38
N ASP A 721 17.51 -4.50 0.25
CA ASP A 721 17.61 -5.23 -1.01
C ASP A 721 16.43 -5.00 -1.97
N ALA A 722 15.31 -4.45 -1.49
CA ALA A 722 14.17 -4.08 -2.34
C ALA A 722 14.58 -3.14 -3.48
N GLY A 723 15.55 -2.26 -3.26
CA GLY A 723 16.07 -1.34 -4.28
C GLY A 723 16.83 -2.04 -5.41
N VAL A 724 17.11 -3.34 -5.29
CA VAL A 724 17.70 -4.20 -6.33
C VAL A 724 16.72 -5.25 -6.83
N ILE A 725 16.03 -5.92 -5.91
CA ILE A 725 15.15 -7.04 -6.22
C ILE A 725 13.89 -6.57 -6.95
N VAL A 726 13.24 -5.50 -6.48
CA VAL A 726 11.98 -5.02 -7.10
C VAL A 726 12.20 -4.55 -8.55
N PRO A 727 13.22 -3.73 -8.89
CA PRO A 727 13.48 -3.36 -10.28
C PRO A 727 13.73 -4.57 -11.19
N TRP A 728 14.46 -5.58 -10.71
CA TRP A 728 14.75 -6.79 -11.48
C TRP A 728 13.50 -7.65 -11.71
N GLU A 729 12.72 -7.88 -10.67
CA GLU A 729 11.48 -8.66 -10.75
C GLU A 729 10.44 -7.98 -11.65
N LEU A 730 10.30 -6.65 -11.58
CA LEU A 730 9.45 -5.91 -12.51
C LEU A 730 9.94 -6.03 -13.94
N TYR A 731 11.25 -5.89 -14.19
CA TYR A 731 11.82 -6.13 -15.52
C TYR A 731 11.51 -7.55 -16.02
N ARG A 732 11.59 -8.57 -15.16
CA ARG A 732 11.23 -9.95 -15.53
C ARG A 732 9.76 -10.06 -15.94
N MET A 733 8.86 -9.37 -15.25
CA MET A 733 7.42 -9.43 -15.50
C MET A 733 6.97 -8.55 -16.68
N THR A 734 7.62 -7.41 -16.93
CA THR A 734 7.16 -6.41 -17.91
C THR A 734 8.07 -6.28 -19.13
N GLY A 735 9.35 -6.65 -19.02
CA GLY A 735 10.35 -6.46 -20.07
C GLY A 735 10.88 -5.02 -20.18
N ASN A 736 10.55 -4.14 -19.23
CA ASN A 736 10.88 -2.72 -19.29
C ASN A 736 12.35 -2.42 -18.96
N VAL A 737 13.17 -2.38 -20.00
CA VAL A 737 14.59 -2.01 -19.90
C VAL A 737 14.78 -0.54 -19.47
N SER A 738 13.81 0.34 -19.73
CA SER A 738 13.92 1.77 -19.36
C SER A 738 13.80 1.99 -17.85
N LEU A 739 12.93 1.25 -17.16
CA LEU A 739 12.88 1.20 -15.70
C LEU A 739 14.22 0.70 -15.13
N LEU A 740 14.72 -0.42 -15.65
CA LEU A 740 15.99 -0.99 -15.19
C LEU A 740 17.16 -0.02 -15.39
N ARG A 741 17.21 0.68 -16.53
CA ARG A 741 18.23 1.69 -16.82
C ARG A 741 18.23 2.83 -15.80
N ARG A 742 17.04 3.28 -15.38
CA ARG A 742 16.88 4.37 -14.40
C ARG A 742 17.32 3.93 -13.00
N GLN A 743 17.03 2.69 -12.62
CA GLN A 743 17.31 2.17 -11.28
C GLN A 743 18.73 1.61 -11.12
N PHE A 744 19.37 1.15 -12.20
CA PHE A 744 20.71 0.55 -12.13
C PHE A 744 21.76 1.34 -11.33
N PRO A 745 21.84 2.69 -11.40
CA PRO A 745 22.78 3.45 -10.57
C PRO A 745 22.55 3.29 -9.07
N SER A 746 21.31 3.25 -8.58
CA SER A 746 21.01 3.07 -7.15
C SER A 746 21.22 1.62 -6.72
N MET A 747 20.93 0.65 -7.61
CA MET A 747 21.25 -0.78 -7.41
C MET A 747 22.76 -1.00 -7.19
N LEU A 748 23.59 -0.42 -8.08
CA LEU A 748 25.04 -0.56 -8.01
C LEU A 748 25.60 0.00 -6.69
N ARG A 749 25.18 1.22 -6.30
CA ARG A 749 25.62 1.84 -5.05
C ARG A 749 25.29 0.98 -3.82
N PHE A 750 24.12 0.35 -3.79
CA PHE A 750 23.72 -0.48 -2.65
C PHE A 750 24.52 -1.77 -2.54
N VAL A 751 24.76 -2.47 -3.67
CA VAL A 751 25.58 -3.69 -3.66
C VAL A 751 27.02 -3.37 -3.27
N GLU A 752 27.58 -2.28 -3.80
CA GLU A 752 28.92 -1.83 -3.43
C GLU A 752 29.01 -1.46 -1.96
N PHE A 753 28.06 -0.66 -1.45
CA PHE A 753 27.94 -0.33 -0.03
C PHE A 753 27.96 -1.58 0.86
N SER A 754 27.11 -2.55 0.54
CA SER A 754 26.97 -3.77 1.33
C SER A 754 28.27 -4.58 1.32
N PHE A 755 28.94 -4.67 0.16
CA PHE A 755 30.21 -5.38 0.03
C PHE A 755 31.37 -4.68 0.76
N VAL A 756 31.46 -3.35 0.72
CA VAL A 756 32.58 -2.60 1.35
C VAL A 756 32.50 -2.68 2.88
N ARG A 757 31.30 -2.90 3.44
CA ARG A 757 31.11 -3.11 4.88
C ARG A 757 31.55 -4.49 5.36
N CYS A 758 31.76 -5.45 4.46
CA CYS A 758 32.22 -6.77 4.86
C CYS A 758 33.63 -6.71 5.48
N GLY A 759 33.85 -7.53 6.51
CA GLY A 759 35.15 -7.73 7.13
C GLY A 759 36.07 -8.65 6.31
N GLU A 760 37.15 -9.09 6.96
CA GLU A 760 38.11 -10.02 6.38
C GLU A 760 37.42 -11.30 5.85
N GLY A 761 37.79 -11.73 4.65
CA GLY A 761 37.19 -12.91 4.01
C GLY A 761 35.73 -12.71 3.55
N THR A 762 35.27 -11.46 3.43
CA THR A 762 33.87 -11.13 3.09
C THR A 762 32.90 -11.64 4.16
N LEU A 763 33.30 -11.59 5.43
CA LEU A 763 32.37 -11.81 6.54
C LEU A 763 31.44 -10.59 6.73
N PRO A 764 30.19 -10.77 7.18
CA PRO A 764 29.34 -9.64 7.54
C PRO A 764 30.02 -8.69 8.53
N PRO A 765 29.67 -7.39 8.52
CA PRO A 765 30.14 -6.46 9.54
C PRO A 765 29.75 -6.96 10.94
N LYS A 766 30.57 -6.63 11.96
CA LYS A 766 30.32 -7.04 13.35
C LYS A 766 28.97 -6.55 13.90
N GLU A 767 28.54 -5.37 13.47
CA GLU A 767 27.28 -4.75 13.85
C GLU A 767 26.56 -4.23 12.60
N PHE A 768 25.31 -4.66 12.44
CA PHE A 768 24.40 -4.17 11.42
C PHE A 768 22.95 -4.39 11.88
N HIS A 769 22.05 -3.55 11.38
CA HIS A 769 20.62 -3.73 11.59
C HIS A 769 20.10 -4.89 10.73
N CYS A 770 19.22 -5.72 11.29
CA CYS A 770 18.53 -6.79 10.56
C CYS A 770 17.26 -7.18 11.31
N PHE A 771 16.12 -7.20 10.61
CA PHE A 771 14.86 -7.72 11.14
C PHE A 771 14.84 -9.25 11.25
N GLY A 772 15.75 -9.94 10.57
CA GLY A 772 15.79 -11.40 10.52
C GLY A 772 14.71 -11.98 9.60
N ASP A 773 14.41 -13.27 9.80
CA ASP A 773 13.23 -13.89 9.19
C ASP A 773 11.98 -13.52 9.99
N TRP A 774 11.51 -12.30 9.76
CA TRP A 774 10.46 -11.65 10.55
C TRP A 774 9.22 -12.51 10.65
N LEU A 775 8.73 -12.71 11.88
CA LEU A 775 7.54 -13.50 12.20
C LEU A 775 7.60 -15.00 11.83
N ASN A 776 8.82 -15.57 11.83
CA ASN A 776 9.01 -17.03 11.86
C ASN A 776 8.38 -17.66 13.13
N ILE A 777 8.08 -18.95 13.06
CA ILE A 777 7.49 -19.72 14.17
C ILE A 777 8.57 -20.57 14.84
N ASP A 778 9.20 -19.99 15.86
CA ASP A 778 10.22 -20.62 16.69
C ASP A 778 11.33 -21.31 15.88
N ASP A 779 11.79 -20.67 14.80
CA ASP A 779 12.82 -21.21 13.89
C ASP A 779 13.72 -20.08 13.34
N PRO A 780 14.36 -19.30 14.23
CA PRO A 780 15.11 -18.11 13.83
C PRO A 780 16.31 -18.48 12.95
N THR A 781 16.56 -17.63 11.95
CA THR A 781 17.72 -17.75 11.05
C THR A 781 18.79 -16.74 11.47
N PRO A 782 20.08 -17.14 11.57
CA PRO A 782 21.16 -16.20 11.91
C PRO A 782 21.23 -15.02 10.94
N ASN A 783 21.40 -13.81 11.48
CA ASN A 783 21.41 -12.58 10.69
C ASN A 783 22.57 -12.54 9.67
N GLU A 784 23.69 -13.18 9.99
CA GLU A 784 24.86 -13.29 9.13
C GLU A 784 24.60 -14.17 7.89
N VAL A 785 23.80 -15.24 8.08
CA VAL A 785 23.35 -16.11 6.99
C VAL A 785 22.45 -15.31 6.04
N LEU A 786 21.53 -14.51 6.59
CA LEU A 786 20.66 -13.62 5.81
C LEU A 786 21.46 -12.55 5.06
N PHE A 787 22.41 -11.90 5.73
CA PHE A 787 23.26 -10.86 5.13
C PHE A 787 23.97 -11.38 3.87
N LEU A 788 24.66 -12.53 3.96
CA LEU A 788 25.40 -13.05 2.82
C LEU A 788 24.48 -13.63 1.73
N ALA A 789 23.38 -14.28 2.11
CA ALA A 789 22.39 -14.77 1.14
C ALA A 789 21.84 -13.61 0.28
N TYR A 790 21.41 -12.53 0.93
CA TYR A 790 20.87 -11.35 0.25
C TYR A 790 21.93 -10.57 -0.52
N LEU A 791 23.16 -10.45 0.00
CA LEU A 791 24.27 -9.85 -0.76
C LEU A 791 24.56 -10.62 -2.06
N VAL A 792 24.55 -11.96 -2.04
CA VAL A 792 24.69 -12.77 -3.26
C VAL A 792 23.55 -12.49 -4.22
N ARG A 793 22.29 -12.55 -3.74
CA ARG A 793 21.10 -12.33 -4.58
C ARG A 793 21.09 -10.96 -5.24
N SER A 794 21.35 -9.91 -4.47
CA SER A 794 21.39 -8.53 -4.97
C SER A 794 22.56 -8.32 -5.95
N ALA A 795 23.73 -8.89 -5.67
CA ALA A 795 24.86 -8.81 -6.59
C ALA A 795 24.61 -9.56 -7.91
N ASP A 796 23.99 -10.75 -7.86
CA ASP A 796 23.62 -11.53 -9.06
C ASP A 796 22.59 -10.75 -9.91
N PHE A 797 21.51 -10.24 -9.32
CA PHE A 797 20.50 -9.45 -10.06
C PHE A 797 21.05 -8.13 -10.60
N ALA A 798 21.91 -7.44 -9.85
CA ALA A 798 22.58 -6.25 -10.36
C ALA A 798 23.52 -6.60 -11.52
N ALA A 799 24.22 -7.74 -11.48
CA ALA A 799 25.07 -8.17 -12.59
C ALA A 799 24.25 -8.50 -13.85
N GLU A 800 23.12 -9.19 -13.69
CA GLU A 800 22.20 -9.47 -14.79
C GLU A 800 21.60 -8.19 -15.38
N ALA A 801 21.25 -7.23 -14.53
CA ALA A 801 20.83 -5.89 -14.97
C ALA A 801 21.94 -5.17 -15.74
N ALA A 802 23.20 -5.28 -15.30
CA ALA A 802 24.33 -4.72 -16.02
C ALA A 802 24.49 -5.36 -17.42
N ASP A 803 24.26 -6.66 -17.57
CA ASP A 803 24.31 -7.34 -18.87
C ASP A 803 23.21 -6.84 -19.81
N VAL A 804 21.97 -6.77 -19.34
CA VAL A 804 20.84 -6.21 -20.11
C VAL A 804 21.13 -4.79 -20.60
N LEU A 805 21.85 -4.00 -19.81
CA LEU A 805 22.22 -2.63 -20.12
C LEU A 805 23.56 -2.48 -20.88
N GLY A 806 24.23 -3.59 -21.22
CA GLY A 806 25.52 -3.57 -21.93
C GLY A 806 26.68 -3.01 -21.11
N LYS A 807 26.62 -3.09 -19.77
CA LYS A 807 27.62 -2.56 -18.83
C LYS A 807 28.58 -3.65 -18.36
N ALA A 808 29.38 -4.18 -19.28
CA ALA A 808 30.24 -5.36 -19.06
C ALA A 808 31.19 -5.27 -17.86
N ASP A 809 31.78 -4.10 -17.59
CA ASP A 809 32.71 -3.93 -16.46
C ASP A 809 32.01 -4.01 -15.10
N ASN A 810 30.84 -3.35 -14.98
CA ASN A 810 30.01 -3.45 -13.77
C ASN A 810 29.52 -4.88 -13.57
N SER A 811 29.11 -5.53 -14.66
CA SER A 811 28.68 -6.92 -14.64
C SER A 811 29.76 -7.86 -14.08
N ARG A 812 31.01 -7.75 -14.56
CA ARG A 812 32.13 -8.52 -14.00
C ARG A 812 32.35 -8.22 -12.52
N ARG A 813 32.39 -6.95 -12.14
CA ARG A 813 32.60 -6.52 -10.75
C ARG A 813 31.53 -7.07 -9.81
N LEU A 814 30.26 -7.01 -10.20
CA LEU A 814 29.13 -7.50 -9.41
C LEU A 814 29.15 -9.02 -9.28
N ARG A 815 29.53 -9.75 -10.34
CA ARG A 815 29.76 -11.20 -10.27
C ARG A 815 30.91 -11.58 -9.34
N ASP A 816 32.00 -10.80 -9.33
CA ASP A 816 33.10 -11.01 -8.38
C ASP A 816 32.65 -10.82 -6.93
N ILE A 817 31.80 -9.82 -6.67
CA ILE A 817 31.17 -9.59 -5.35
C ILE A 817 30.30 -10.80 -4.96
N ALA A 818 29.41 -11.24 -5.87
CA ALA A 818 28.54 -12.40 -5.63
C ALA A 818 29.36 -13.67 -5.35
N ALA A 819 30.42 -13.92 -6.12
CA ALA A 819 31.30 -15.08 -5.94
C ALA A 819 32.05 -15.04 -4.60
N ALA A 820 32.55 -13.87 -4.19
CA ALA A 820 33.23 -13.69 -2.90
C ALA A 820 32.26 -13.92 -1.72
N ALA A 821 31.07 -13.33 -1.77
CA ALA A 821 30.04 -13.52 -0.74
C ALA A 821 29.56 -14.97 -0.67
N ARG A 822 29.37 -15.64 -1.82
CA ARG A 822 29.00 -17.06 -1.90
C ARG A 822 30.09 -17.97 -1.31
N THR A 823 31.36 -17.67 -1.58
CA THR A 823 32.50 -18.40 -1.00
C THR A 823 32.56 -18.21 0.52
N SER A 824 32.32 -16.99 1.01
CA SER A 824 32.24 -16.69 2.44
C SER A 824 31.08 -17.45 3.10
N PHE A 825 29.90 -17.48 2.46
CA PHE A 825 28.74 -18.22 2.94
C PHE A 825 29.06 -19.71 3.12
N GLN A 826 29.56 -20.34 2.06
CA GLN A 826 29.91 -21.76 2.03
C GLN A 826 30.96 -22.13 3.07
N LYS A 827 32.00 -21.28 3.24
CA LYS A 827 33.11 -21.57 4.13
C LYS A 827 32.73 -21.46 5.62
N ASN A 828 31.91 -20.48 5.97
CA ASN A 828 31.70 -20.10 7.37
C ASN A 828 30.37 -20.59 7.95
N TYR A 829 29.39 -20.92 7.11
CA TYR A 829 28.04 -21.25 7.58
C TYR A 829 27.51 -22.58 7.07
N VAL A 830 28.30 -23.36 6.31
CA VAL A 830 27.90 -24.66 5.75
C VAL A 830 28.91 -25.72 6.15
N ASP A 831 28.46 -26.81 6.77
CA ASP A 831 29.34 -27.94 7.10
C ASP A 831 29.47 -28.95 5.94
N SER A 832 30.29 -29.99 6.14
CA SER A 832 30.53 -31.02 5.12
C SER A 832 29.26 -31.79 4.74
N ASP A 833 28.33 -31.94 5.68
CA ASP A 833 27.07 -32.66 5.50
C ASP A 833 26.01 -31.78 4.81
N GLY A 834 26.29 -30.49 4.59
CA GLY A 834 25.36 -29.55 3.99
C GLY A 834 24.41 -28.92 5.00
N ARG A 835 24.68 -29.06 6.30
CA ARG A 835 23.93 -28.35 7.34
C ARG A 835 24.34 -26.88 7.30
N ILE A 836 23.35 -25.99 7.40
CA ILE A 836 23.58 -24.54 7.43
C ILE A 836 23.44 -24.06 8.87
N ALA A 837 24.27 -23.11 9.28
CA ALA A 837 24.19 -22.47 10.59
C ALA A 837 22.76 -21.99 10.90
N GLY A 838 22.29 -22.28 12.11
CA GLY A 838 20.91 -22.05 12.55
C GLY A 838 19.96 -23.22 12.29
N ASP A 839 20.22 -24.06 11.28
CA ASP A 839 19.41 -25.25 10.95
C ASP A 839 17.90 -24.94 10.85
N SER A 840 17.54 -23.81 10.25
CA SER A 840 16.16 -23.34 10.06
C SER A 840 15.64 -23.66 8.64
N GLN A 841 14.32 -23.75 8.47
CA GLN A 841 13.70 -23.91 7.14
C GLN A 841 14.13 -22.78 6.19
N THR A 842 14.17 -21.54 6.70
CA THR A 842 14.55 -20.35 5.92
C THR A 842 16.00 -20.37 5.47
N ALA A 843 16.96 -20.80 6.31
CA ALA A 843 18.35 -20.91 5.91
C ALA A 843 18.53 -21.84 4.70
N TYR A 844 17.86 -23.00 4.75
CA TYR A 844 17.90 -23.97 3.65
C TYR A 844 17.16 -23.49 2.40
N ALA A 845 15.99 -22.89 2.58
CA ALA A 845 15.20 -22.34 1.49
C ALA A 845 15.95 -21.23 0.73
N LEU A 846 16.59 -20.30 1.44
CA LEU A 846 17.40 -19.26 0.81
C LEU A 846 18.60 -19.85 0.08
N ALA A 847 19.30 -20.83 0.68
CA ALA A 847 20.46 -21.45 0.03
C ALA A 847 20.12 -22.15 -1.28
N ILE A 848 18.97 -22.83 -1.34
CA ILE A 848 18.47 -23.52 -2.53
C ILE A 848 17.95 -22.52 -3.57
N ASP A 849 17.05 -21.62 -3.19
CA ASP A 849 16.45 -20.66 -4.14
C ASP A 849 17.48 -19.69 -4.72
N PHE A 850 18.46 -19.25 -3.91
CA PHE A 850 19.47 -18.26 -4.31
C PHE A 850 20.70 -18.91 -4.94
N GLY A 851 20.76 -20.25 -5.02
CA GLY A 851 21.88 -20.96 -5.64
C GLY A 851 23.20 -20.74 -4.89
N LEU A 852 23.16 -20.77 -3.56
CA LEU A 852 24.34 -20.47 -2.73
C LEU A 852 25.35 -21.62 -2.68
N LEU A 853 24.97 -22.82 -3.13
CA LEU A 853 25.77 -24.04 -3.02
C LEU A 853 26.04 -24.67 -4.39
N PRO A 854 27.16 -25.37 -4.56
CA PRO A 854 27.35 -26.24 -5.72
C PRO A 854 26.33 -27.39 -5.68
N GLN A 855 26.05 -28.00 -6.85
CA GLN A 855 25.00 -29.02 -7.03
C GLN A 855 25.03 -30.16 -5.98
N ALA A 856 26.20 -30.70 -5.67
CA ALA A 856 26.33 -31.77 -4.67
C ALA A 856 26.00 -31.31 -3.24
N GLY A 857 26.26 -30.04 -2.91
CA GLY A 857 25.88 -29.44 -1.63
C GLY A 857 24.39 -29.11 -1.58
N GLU A 858 23.80 -28.70 -2.71
CA GLU A 858 22.36 -28.43 -2.82
C GLU A 858 21.52 -29.68 -2.53
N ALA A 859 21.93 -30.85 -3.04
CA ALA A 859 21.21 -32.11 -2.78
C ALA A 859 21.16 -32.48 -1.28
N ARG A 860 22.27 -32.32 -0.54
CA ARG A 860 22.30 -32.58 0.91
C ARG A 860 21.50 -31.55 1.69
N THR A 861 21.60 -30.29 1.29
CA THR A 861 20.81 -29.17 1.86
C THR A 861 19.31 -29.39 1.68
N ALA A 862 18.89 -29.90 0.52
CA ALA A 862 17.50 -30.28 0.26
C ALA A 862 17.00 -31.38 1.20
N GLN A 863 17.84 -32.37 1.53
CA GLN A 863 17.50 -33.41 2.50
C GLN A 863 17.28 -32.81 3.90
N HIS A 864 18.10 -31.84 4.30
CA HIS A 864 17.90 -31.13 5.57
C HIS A 864 16.63 -30.27 5.60
N LEU A 865 16.29 -29.59 4.50
CA LEU A 865 15.02 -28.86 4.39
C LEU A 865 13.82 -29.80 4.57
N VAL A 866 13.83 -30.94 3.86
CA VAL A 866 12.78 -31.97 3.97
C VAL A 866 12.68 -32.49 5.39
N ARG A 867 13.81 -32.83 6.02
CA ARG A 867 13.84 -33.29 7.41
C ARG A 867 13.19 -32.26 8.34
N LYS A 868 13.56 -30.97 8.23
CA LYS A 868 13.02 -29.89 9.07
C LYS A 868 11.51 -29.72 8.91
N LEU A 869 10.97 -29.95 7.72
CA LEU A 869 9.53 -29.99 7.49
C LEU A 869 8.90 -31.22 8.16
N GLU A 870 9.46 -32.41 7.95
CA GLU A 870 8.95 -33.67 8.49
C GLU A 870 8.97 -33.72 10.03
N GLU A 871 10.00 -33.19 10.67
CA GLU A 871 10.12 -33.02 12.12
C GLU A 871 8.99 -32.16 12.71
N ARG A 872 8.39 -31.28 11.90
CA ARG A 872 7.25 -30.42 12.25
C ARG A 872 5.92 -30.91 11.66
N GLY A 873 5.82 -32.18 11.29
CA GLY A 873 4.60 -32.74 10.71
C GLY A 873 4.24 -32.18 9.32
N VAL A 874 5.22 -31.62 8.60
CA VAL A 874 5.07 -30.89 7.33
C VAL A 874 4.28 -29.58 7.53
N HIS A 875 4.73 -28.79 8.49
CA HIS A 875 4.30 -27.39 8.67
C HIS A 875 5.46 -26.44 8.39
N LEU A 876 5.11 -25.28 7.83
CA LEU A 876 6.06 -24.19 7.67
C LEU A 876 6.44 -23.62 9.04
N SER A 877 7.68 -23.16 9.16
CA SER A 877 8.14 -22.33 10.30
C SER A 877 8.67 -20.98 9.85
N THR A 878 8.60 -20.69 8.54
CA THR A 878 9.23 -19.54 7.92
C THR A 878 8.47 -18.24 8.15
N GLY A 879 9.22 -17.16 8.30
CA GLY A 879 8.74 -15.78 8.31
C GLY A 879 8.66 -15.17 6.91
N PHE A 880 8.69 -13.84 6.85
CA PHE A 880 8.47 -13.07 5.61
C PHE A 880 9.44 -13.44 4.51
N VAL A 881 10.73 -13.53 4.84
CA VAL A 881 11.79 -13.71 3.85
C VAL A 881 12.02 -15.19 3.51
N GLY A 882 11.53 -16.10 4.36
CA GLY A 882 11.63 -17.54 4.13
C GLY A 882 10.48 -18.17 3.36
N THR A 883 9.25 -17.63 3.47
CA THR A 883 8.03 -18.30 2.99
C THR A 883 7.99 -18.44 1.45
N LYS A 884 8.30 -17.38 0.70
CA LYS A 884 8.39 -17.45 -0.77
C LYS A 884 9.53 -18.38 -1.23
N PRO A 885 10.77 -18.24 -0.70
CA PRO A 885 11.86 -19.16 -1.01
C PRO A 885 11.59 -20.61 -0.64
N LEU A 886 10.83 -20.90 0.43
CA LEU A 886 10.46 -22.26 0.81
C LEU A 886 9.70 -22.96 -0.31
N MET A 887 8.63 -22.31 -0.79
CA MET A 887 7.79 -22.86 -1.87
C MET A 887 8.56 -23.05 -3.18
N ARG A 888 9.40 -22.06 -3.54
CA ARG A 888 10.26 -22.13 -4.73
C ARG A 888 11.34 -23.22 -4.61
N SER A 889 11.92 -23.38 -3.43
CA SER A 889 12.93 -24.41 -3.16
C SER A 889 12.35 -25.81 -3.27
N LEU A 890 11.17 -26.05 -2.70
CA LEU A 890 10.48 -27.34 -2.81
C LEU A 890 10.17 -27.69 -4.27
N ALA A 891 9.73 -26.72 -5.07
CA ALA A 891 9.56 -26.91 -6.52
C ALA A 891 10.88 -27.21 -7.23
N LYS A 892 11.96 -26.47 -6.90
CA LYS A 892 13.30 -26.65 -7.49
C LYS A 892 13.88 -28.04 -7.22
N VAL A 893 13.66 -28.60 -6.02
CA VAL A 893 14.15 -29.94 -5.65
C VAL A 893 13.13 -31.06 -5.93
N GLY A 894 12.03 -30.75 -6.64
CA GLY A 894 11.05 -31.73 -7.08
C GLY A 894 10.10 -32.24 -5.99
N ARG A 895 10.05 -31.62 -4.82
CA ARG A 895 9.15 -31.97 -3.70
C ARG A 895 7.82 -31.22 -3.77
N PHE A 896 7.14 -31.32 -4.92
CA PHE A 896 5.79 -30.77 -5.11
C PHE A 896 4.77 -31.40 -4.15
N ASP A 897 4.97 -32.65 -3.75
CA ASP A 897 4.16 -33.33 -2.73
C ASP A 897 4.14 -32.55 -1.40
N LEU A 898 5.30 -32.09 -0.92
CA LEU A 898 5.38 -31.28 0.30
C LEU A 898 4.84 -29.87 0.09
N ALA A 899 5.13 -29.24 -1.06
CA ALA A 899 4.62 -27.91 -1.38
C ALA A 899 3.08 -27.88 -1.39
N TYR A 900 2.44 -28.87 -2.01
CA TYR A 900 0.98 -28.99 -1.99
C TYR A 900 0.43 -29.29 -0.59
N ARG A 901 1.12 -30.12 0.21
CA ARG A 901 0.71 -30.35 1.61
C ARG A 901 0.74 -29.07 2.44
N LEU A 902 1.78 -28.23 2.29
CA LEU A 902 1.85 -26.92 2.94
C LEU A 902 0.75 -25.99 2.44
N LEU A 903 0.58 -25.90 1.12
CA LEU A 903 -0.39 -25.01 0.49
C LEU A 903 -1.84 -25.35 0.86
N GLN A 904 -2.17 -26.65 0.96
CA GLN A 904 -3.52 -27.14 1.27
C GLN A 904 -3.75 -27.42 2.76
N SER A 905 -2.74 -27.25 3.62
CA SER A 905 -2.90 -27.46 5.07
C SER A 905 -3.90 -26.47 5.65
N LYS A 906 -4.67 -26.97 6.62
CA LYS A 906 -5.61 -26.22 7.45
C LYS A 906 -5.18 -26.19 8.92
N GLU A 907 -4.13 -26.93 9.25
CA GLU A 907 -3.57 -27.00 10.60
C GLU A 907 -2.62 -25.82 10.82
N PHE A 908 -2.54 -25.34 12.06
CA PHE A 908 -1.64 -24.25 12.42
C PHE A 908 -0.16 -24.71 12.38
N PRO A 909 0.77 -23.91 11.83
CA PRO A 909 0.58 -22.68 11.06
C PRO A 909 0.36 -22.97 9.55
N SER A 910 -0.66 -22.34 8.95
CA SER A 910 -0.92 -22.41 7.50
C SER A 910 -1.84 -21.29 7.01
N TRP A 911 -1.91 -21.10 5.68
CA TRP A 911 -2.91 -20.23 5.06
C TRP A 911 -4.34 -20.76 5.26
N GLY A 912 -4.53 -22.09 5.15
CA GLY A 912 -5.84 -22.69 5.37
C GLY A 912 -6.34 -22.49 6.79
N PHE A 913 -5.44 -22.52 7.79
CA PHE A 913 -5.79 -22.25 9.18
C PHE A 913 -6.41 -20.86 9.35
N THR A 914 -5.78 -19.80 8.82
CA THR A 914 -6.33 -18.44 8.97
C THR A 914 -7.67 -18.30 8.23
N ILE A 915 -7.82 -18.95 7.06
CA ILE A 915 -9.06 -18.99 6.29
C ILE A 915 -10.19 -19.70 7.04
N GLU A 916 -9.93 -20.85 7.68
CA GLU A 916 -10.92 -21.56 8.50
C GLU A 916 -11.37 -20.71 9.71
N HIS A 917 -10.52 -19.79 10.15
CA HIS A 917 -10.80 -18.84 11.23
C HIS A 917 -11.20 -17.45 10.71
N GLY A 918 -11.80 -17.39 9.52
CA GLY A 918 -12.53 -16.23 9.00
C GLY A 918 -11.69 -15.22 8.23
N ALA A 919 -10.44 -15.52 7.87
CA ALA A 919 -9.62 -14.62 7.09
C ALA A 919 -10.22 -14.34 5.71
N THR A 920 -10.43 -13.05 5.40
CA THR A 920 -10.80 -12.54 4.07
C THR A 920 -9.66 -11.73 3.42
N SER A 921 -8.52 -11.65 4.11
CA SER A 921 -7.25 -11.03 3.74
C SER A 921 -6.11 -11.90 4.29
N ILE A 922 -4.87 -11.58 3.96
CA ILE A 922 -3.66 -12.23 4.50
C ILE A 922 -3.29 -11.53 5.81
N TRP A 923 -3.03 -12.29 6.88
CA TRP A 923 -2.65 -11.74 8.18
C TRP A 923 -1.15 -11.47 8.26
N GLU A 924 -0.73 -10.52 9.09
CA GLU A 924 0.68 -10.23 9.38
C GLU A 924 1.38 -11.40 10.06
N ARG A 925 0.67 -12.12 10.91
CA ARG A 925 1.17 -13.26 11.67
C ARG A 925 0.42 -14.53 11.32
N TRP A 926 1.12 -15.66 11.28
CA TRP A 926 0.48 -16.98 11.26
C TRP A 926 -0.42 -17.20 12.48
N ASN A 927 -0.01 -16.67 13.64
CA ASN A 927 -0.73 -16.74 14.91
C ASN A 927 -1.41 -15.42 15.29
N GLY A 928 -1.82 -14.58 14.32
CA GLY A 928 -2.48 -13.30 14.65
C GLY A 928 -3.73 -13.48 15.52
N TRP A 929 -4.37 -14.64 15.39
CA TRP A 929 -5.33 -15.15 16.36
C TRP A 929 -5.25 -16.69 16.39
N THR A 930 -5.35 -17.31 17.56
CA THR A 930 -5.50 -18.77 17.73
C THR A 930 -6.61 -19.10 18.73
N PRO A 931 -7.24 -20.29 18.63
CA PRO A 931 -8.21 -20.74 19.63
C PRO A 931 -7.64 -20.81 21.05
N GLU A 932 -6.35 -21.12 21.18
CA GLU A 932 -5.69 -21.34 22.47
C GLU A 932 -5.28 -20.03 23.16
N GLU A 933 -4.79 -19.05 22.40
CA GLU A 933 -4.18 -17.82 22.94
C GLU A 933 -5.02 -16.57 22.68
N GLY A 934 -6.04 -16.65 21.82
CA GLY A 934 -6.80 -15.48 21.38
C GLY A 934 -5.99 -14.60 20.44
N PHE A 935 -6.18 -13.27 20.53
CA PHE A 935 -5.43 -12.31 19.71
C PHE A 935 -3.97 -12.23 20.17
N ALA A 936 -3.03 -12.28 19.21
CA ALA A 936 -1.63 -11.98 19.46
C ALA A 936 -1.40 -10.52 19.89
N ASP A 937 -0.18 -10.20 20.29
CA ASP A 937 0.24 -8.89 20.80
C ASP A 937 -0.30 -7.72 19.93
N PRO A 938 -1.23 -6.91 20.45
CA PRO A 938 -1.83 -5.81 19.70
C PRO A 938 -0.83 -4.71 19.32
N GLY A 939 0.38 -4.69 19.92
CA GLY A 939 1.46 -3.79 19.51
C GLY A 939 1.92 -4.01 18.06
N MET A 940 1.71 -5.20 17.50
CA MET A 940 1.97 -5.53 16.10
C MET A 940 1.18 -6.77 15.68
N ASN A 941 -0.09 -6.58 15.30
CA ASN A 941 -0.97 -7.67 14.86
C ASN A 941 -2.03 -7.19 13.84
N SER A 942 -1.61 -7.06 12.59
CA SER A 942 -2.48 -6.72 11.45
C SER A 942 -3.16 -7.94 10.84
N PHE A 943 -4.42 -7.78 10.41
CA PHE A 943 -5.14 -8.80 9.65
C PHE A 943 -5.12 -8.54 8.13
N ALA A 944 -4.32 -7.59 7.64
CA ALA A 944 -4.20 -7.24 6.22
C ALA A 944 -2.77 -6.87 5.83
N HIS A 945 -1.89 -7.88 5.71
CA HIS A 945 -0.48 -7.75 5.37
C HIS A 945 -0.14 -8.69 4.20
N TYR A 946 0.36 -8.18 3.08
CA TYR A 946 0.48 -9.01 1.86
C TYR A 946 1.69 -9.94 1.83
N ALA A 947 2.65 -9.83 2.76
CA ALA A 947 3.92 -10.57 2.71
C ALA A 947 3.74 -12.09 2.54
N PHE A 948 2.91 -12.74 3.39
CA PHE A 948 2.61 -14.18 3.25
C PHE A 948 1.70 -14.51 2.06
N GLY A 949 1.15 -13.50 1.39
CA GLY A 949 0.45 -13.64 0.12
C GLY A 949 1.39 -13.88 -1.06
N ALA A 950 2.71 -13.76 -0.87
CA ALA A 950 3.72 -14.00 -1.91
C ALA A 950 3.70 -15.43 -2.49
N VAL A 951 2.97 -16.36 -1.86
CA VAL A 951 2.67 -17.69 -2.42
C VAL A 951 1.84 -17.62 -3.70
N GLY A 952 1.17 -16.51 -3.99
CA GLY A 952 0.41 -16.30 -5.23
C GLY A 952 1.25 -16.47 -6.50
N GLU A 953 2.53 -16.06 -6.48
CA GLU A 953 3.49 -16.37 -7.55
C GLU A 953 3.60 -17.87 -7.79
N TRP A 954 3.74 -18.68 -6.74
CA TRP A 954 3.83 -20.13 -6.85
C TRP A 954 2.54 -20.75 -7.41
N MET A 955 1.38 -20.22 -7.00
CA MET A 955 0.08 -20.63 -7.54
C MET A 955 -0.02 -20.34 -9.04
N MET A 956 0.42 -19.16 -9.50
CA MET A 956 0.41 -18.83 -10.92
C MET A 956 1.43 -19.64 -11.73
N GLU A 957 2.67 -19.77 -11.24
CA GLU A 957 3.76 -20.39 -11.99
C GLU A 957 3.74 -21.92 -11.99
N HIS A 958 3.17 -22.56 -10.96
CA HIS A 958 3.20 -24.02 -10.82
C HIS A 958 1.82 -24.67 -10.81
N VAL A 959 0.83 -24.08 -10.12
CA VAL A 959 -0.53 -24.63 -10.11
C VAL A 959 -1.22 -24.35 -11.44
N ALA A 960 -1.30 -23.07 -11.83
CA ALA A 960 -1.78 -22.69 -13.16
C ALA A 960 -0.75 -23.02 -14.25
N GLY A 961 0.54 -22.87 -13.94
CA GLY A 961 1.62 -23.18 -14.87
C GLY A 961 2.01 -22.02 -15.78
N ILE A 962 1.64 -20.78 -15.50
CA ILE A 962 1.96 -19.60 -16.32
C ILE A 962 3.21 -18.93 -15.76
N ALA A 963 4.33 -18.96 -16.49
CA ALA A 963 5.57 -18.29 -16.07
C ALA A 963 6.27 -17.58 -17.25
N PRO A 964 6.97 -16.46 -17.02
CA PRO A 964 7.82 -15.86 -18.03
C PRO A 964 9.06 -16.75 -18.26
N ARG A 965 9.29 -17.19 -19.49
CA ARG A 965 10.53 -17.87 -19.89
C ARG A 965 11.62 -16.86 -20.26
N SER A 966 11.21 -15.69 -20.75
CA SER A 966 12.05 -14.52 -20.93
C SER A 966 11.33 -13.27 -20.40
N PRO A 967 12.07 -12.16 -20.15
CA PRO A 967 11.48 -10.95 -19.60
C PRO A 967 10.26 -10.45 -20.38
N GLY A 968 9.23 -10.01 -19.66
CA GLY A 968 8.00 -9.47 -20.23
C GLY A 968 7.08 -10.49 -20.90
N PHE A 969 7.31 -11.80 -20.71
CA PHE A 969 6.61 -12.88 -21.40
C PHE A 969 6.84 -12.90 -22.93
N ALA A 970 7.95 -12.35 -23.41
CA ALA A 970 8.34 -12.46 -24.83
C ALA A 970 8.50 -13.93 -25.29
N GLN A 971 8.86 -14.80 -24.34
CA GLN A 971 8.64 -16.24 -24.38
C GLN A 971 7.91 -16.67 -23.11
N ILE A 972 6.95 -17.57 -23.27
CA ILE A 972 6.10 -18.06 -22.20
C ILE A 972 6.48 -19.51 -21.89
N LEU A 973 6.47 -19.87 -20.60
CA LEU A 973 6.44 -21.26 -20.17
C LEU A 973 5.02 -21.59 -19.69
N ILE A 974 4.42 -22.62 -20.28
CA ILE A 974 3.21 -23.26 -19.75
C ILE A 974 3.60 -24.62 -19.20
N HIS A 975 3.59 -24.77 -17.88
CA HIS A 975 4.02 -26.00 -17.22
C HIS A 975 3.22 -26.26 -15.94
N PRO A 976 1.93 -26.59 -16.06
CA PRO A 976 1.12 -26.94 -14.90
C PRO A 976 1.71 -28.18 -14.20
N LYS A 977 1.66 -28.17 -12.87
CA LYS A 977 2.09 -29.26 -12.01
C LYS A 977 0.91 -29.78 -11.19
N PRO A 978 0.02 -30.62 -11.77
CA PRO A 978 -1.06 -31.24 -10.99
C PRO A 978 -0.53 -31.92 -9.74
N GLY A 979 -1.24 -31.78 -8.62
CA GLY A 979 -0.82 -32.33 -7.34
C GLY A 979 -1.79 -32.00 -6.21
N GLY A 980 -1.51 -32.54 -5.03
CA GLY A 980 -2.43 -32.45 -3.89
C GLY A 980 -3.79 -33.08 -4.23
N THR A 981 -4.86 -32.38 -3.91
CA THR A 981 -6.25 -32.78 -4.22
C THR A 981 -6.83 -32.08 -5.45
N LEU A 982 -6.01 -31.36 -6.23
CA LEU A 982 -6.50 -30.57 -7.35
C LEU A 982 -6.85 -31.43 -8.56
N THR A 983 -8.05 -31.21 -9.10
CA THR A 983 -8.56 -31.86 -10.31
C THR A 983 -8.81 -30.88 -11.44
N SER A 984 -8.83 -29.58 -11.19
CA SER A 984 -8.96 -28.58 -12.24
C SER A 984 -8.44 -27.21 -11.83
N VAL A 985 -7.95 -26.44 -12.80
CA VAL A 985 -7.55 -25.03 -12.66
C VAL A 985 -7.97 -24.27 -13.90
N ARG A 986 -8.41 -23.03 -13.70
CA ARG A 986 -8.57 -21.99 -14.72
C ARG A 986 -7.86 -20.73 -14.24
N ALA A 987 -6.93 -20.24 -15.04
CA ALA A 987 -6.18 -19.03 -14.71
C ALA A 987 -5.89 -18.21 -15.95
N SER A 988 -5.66 -16.92 -15.75
CA SER A 988 -5.18 -16.02 -16.80
C SER A 988 -4.25 -14.96 -16.24
N HIS A 989 -3.31 -14.52 -17.07
CA HIS A 989 -2.45 -13.37 -16.81
C HIS A 989 -2.40 -12.49 -18.06
N HIS A 990 -2.74 -11.21 -17.92
CA HIS A 990 -2.64 -10.20 -18.97
C HIS A 990 -1.21 -9.65 -18.98
N SER A 991 -0.38 -10.24 -19.82
CA SER A 991 1.03 -9.84 -19.99
C SER A 991 1.13 -8.56 -20.84
N PRO A 992 2.32 -7.93 -20.95
CA PRO A 992 2.53 -6.80 -21.87
C PRO A 992 2.09 -7.06 -23.31
N TYR A 993 2.15 -8.32 -23.77
CA TYR A 993 1.76 -8.74 -25.13
C TYR A 993 0.25 -9.04 -25.28
N GLY A 994 -0.47 -9.25 -24.19
CA GLY A 994 -1.88 -9.64 -24.21
C GLY A 994 -2.21 -10.77 -23.22
N PRO A 995 -3.46 -11.25 -23.22
CA PRO A 995 -3.93 -12.28 -22.32
C PRO A 995 -3.25 -13.63 -22.60
N ILE A 996 -2.74 -14.26 -21.55
CA ILE A 996 -2.34 -15.66 -21.50
C ILE A 996 -3.41 -16.38 -20.68
N ARG A 997 -4.02 -17.43 -21.22
CA ARG A 997 -5.01 -18.25 -20.48
C ARG A 997 -4.58 -19.69 -20.42
N VAL A 998 -4.76 -20.31 -19.26
CA VAL A 998 -4.52 -21.72 -19.04
C VAL A 998 -5.72 -22.32 -18.31
N GLU A 999 -6.23 -23.41 -18.84
CA GLU A 999 -7.23 -24.25 -18.19
C GLU A 999 -6.78 -25.70 -18.26
N TRP A 1000 -6.74 -26.40 -17.13
CA TRP A 1000 -6.46 -27.82 -17.12
C TRP A 1000 -7.43 -28.59 -16.23
N SER A 1001 -7.64 -29.86 -16.57
CA SER A 1001 -8.43 -30.81 -15.79
C SER A 1001 -7.75 -32.17 -15.72
N LEU A 1002 -7.96 -32.87 -14.61
CA LEU A 1002 -7.45 -34.20 -14.34
C LEU A 1002 -8.61 -35.10 -13.88
N GLU A 1003 -9.01 -36.03 -14.75
CA GLU A 1003 -10.04 -37.03 -14.49
C GLU A 1003 -9.41 -38.43 -14.44
N GLY A 1004 -9.19 -38.94 -13.23
CA GLY A 1004 -8.45 -40.18 -13.02
C GLY A 1004 -7.01 -40.02 -13.52
N ARG A 1005 -6.70 -40.60 -14.68
CA ARG A 1005 -5.38 -40.51 -15.34
C ARG A 1005 -5.40 -39.65 -16.61
N ARG A 1006 -6.56 -39.13 -17.00
CA ARG A 1006 -6.70 -38.31 -18.20
C ARG A 1006 -6.45 -36.86 -17.83
N PHE A 1007 -5.42 -36.28 -18.41
CA PHE A 1007 -5.12 -34.87 -18.25
C PHE A 1007 -5.50 -34.12 -19.54
N GLU A 1008 -6.17 -32.99 -19.41
CA GLU A 1008 -6.47 -32.09 -20.52
C GLU A 1008 -5.99 -30.68 -20.19
N LEU A 1009 -5.40 -30.01 -21.17
CA LEU A 1009 -4.86 -28.65 -21.07
C LEU A 1009 -5.31 -27.83 -22.27
N THR A 1010 -5.91 -26.68 -22.01
CA THR A 1010 -6.15 -25.62 -22.98
C THR A 1010 -5.24 -24.43 -22.67
N ALA A 1011 -4.62 -23.87 -23.70
CA ALA A 1011 -3.81 -22.66 -23.58
C ALA A 1011 -4.14 -21.65 -24.69
N GLU A 1012 -4.26 -20.39 -24.30
CA GLU A 1012 -4.37 -19.23 -25.20
C GLU A 1012 -3.08 -18.41 -25.09
N ILE A 1013 -2.40 -18.22 -26.22
CA ILE A 1013 -1.13 -17.47 -26.34
C ILE A 1013 -1.35 -16.22 -27.20
N PRO A 1014 -0.97 -15.02 -26.73
CA PRO A 1014 -1.21 -13.79 -27.50
C PRO A 1014 -0.33 -13.71 -28.76
N PRO A 1015 -0.75 -13.01 -29.83
CA PRO A 1015 0.07 -12.73 -31.01
C PRO A 1015 1.45 -12.15 -30.70
N GLY A 1016 2.45 -12.51 -31.52
CA GLY A 1016 3.82 -11.98 -31.43
C GLY A 1016 4.75 -12.67 -30.43
N VAL A 1017 4.27 -13.63 -29.64
CA VAL A 1017 5.10 -14.40 -28.70
C VAL A 1017 5.05 -15.90 -28.97
N ARG A 1018 6.03 -16.62 -28.40
CA ARG A 1018 6.11 -18.09 -28.45
C ARG A 1018 5.94 -18.67 -27.06
N ALA A 1019 5.39 -19.88 -26.98
CA ALA A 1019 5.27 -20.62 -25.74
C ALA A 1019 5.97 -21.97 -25.83
N VAL A 1020 6.59 -22.35 -24.72
CA VAL A 1020 7.03 -23.72 -24.45
C VAL A 1020 6.01 -24.34 -23.52
N VAL A 1021 5.29 -25.35 -24.03
CA VAL A 1021 4.23 -26.04 -23.30
C VAL A 1021 4.75 -27.40 -22.86
N ARG A 1022 4.67 -27.69 -21.57
CA ARG A 1022 5.05 -28.97 -20.97
C ARG A 1022 3.78 -29.65 -20.49
N VAL A 1023 3.26 -30.56 -21.31
CA VAL A 1023 2.06 -31.34 -21.00
C VAL A 1023 2.47 -32.51 -20.08
N PRO A 1024 1.95 -32.60 -18.84
CA PRO A 1024 2.18 -33.74 -17.96
C PRO A 1024 1.87 -35.08 -18.65
N SER A 1025 2.85 -35.97 -18.67
CA SER A 1025 2.72 -37.31 -19.25
C SER A 1025 3.92 -38.18 -18.91
N SER A 1026 3.67 -39.44 -18.53
CA SER A 1026 4.72 -40.46 -18.39
C SER A 1026 5.09 -41.12 -19.72
N ASP A 1027 4.22 -41.00 -20.72
CA ASP A 1027 4.40 -41.56 -22.07
C ASP A 1027 4.18 -40.43 -23.09
N PRO A 1028 5.25 -39.84 -23.65
CA PRO A 1028 5.14 -38.79 -24.66
C PRO A 1028 4.27 -39.16 -25.87
N SER A 1029 4.14 -40.45 -26.19
CA SER A 1029 3.30 -40.92 -27.31
C SER A 1029 1.79 -40.82 -27.02
N SER A 1030 1.41 -40.68 -25.74
CA SER A 1030 0.02 -40.47 -25.32
C SER A 1030 -0.46 -39.03 -25.49
N VAL A 1031 0.43 -38.09 -25.79
CA VAL A 1031 0.07 -36.67 -25.91
C VAL A 1031 -0.53 -36.40 -27.28
N LEU A 1032 -1.80 -35.99 -27.26
CA LEU A 1032 -2.59 -35.67 -28.44
C LEU A 1032 -2.97 -34.19 -28.42
N GLU A 1033 -2.88 -33.51 -29.55
CA GLU A 1033 -3.38 -32.15 -29.76
C GLU A 1033 -4.66 -32.15 -30.59
N GLU A 1034 -5.58 -31.24 -30.27
CA GLU A 1034 -6.81 -31.03 -31.02
C GLU A 1034 -6.54 -30.31 -32.36
N SER A 1035 -7.08 -30.88 -33.44
CA SER A 1035 -7.09 -30.31 -34.79
C SER A 1035 -8.51 -30.34 -35.36
N GLU A 1036 -8.75 -29.65 -36.48
CA GLU A 1036 -10.05 -29.67 -37.19
C GLU A 1036 -10.54 -31.10 -37.52
N SER A 1037 -9.62 -32.02 -37.75
CA SER A 1037 -9.88 -33.43 -38.05
C SER A 1037 -9.92 -34.35 -36.81
N GLY A 1038 -9.94 -33.78 -35.60
CA GLY A 1038 -9.89 -34.50 -34.31
C GLY A 1038 -8.50 -34.50 -33.66
N TRP A 1039 -8.28 -35.42 -32.72
CA TRP A 1039 -7.07 -35.51 -31.91
C TRP A 1039 -5.92 -36.21 -32.65
N LYS A 1040 -4.73 -35.61 -32.66
CA LYS A 1040 -3.53 -36.16 -33.33
C LYS A 1040 -2.34 -36.20 -32.38
N ALA A 1041 -1.51 -37.23 -32.51
CA ALA A 1041 -0.24 -37.31 -31.78
C ALA A 1041 0.68 -36.16 -32.20
N VAL A 1042 1.33 -35.54 -31.23
CA VAL A 1042 2.29 -34.45 -31.46
C VAL A 1042 3.68 -34.90 -31.07
N ALA A 1043 4.66 -34.61 -31.94
CA ALA A 1043 6.06 -34.84 -31.66
C ALA A 1043 6.55 -33.82 -30.61
N GLY A 1044 6.59 -34.22 -29.35
CA GLY A 1044 7.21 -33.45 -28.28
C GLY A 1044 8.55 -34.02 -27.84
N LYS A 1045 9.40 -33.19 -27.26
CA LYS A 1045 10.63 -33.65 -26.62
C LYS A 1045 10.29 -34.24 -25.26
N ALA A 1046 10.62 -35.52 -25.07
CA ALA A 1046 10.41 -36.20 -23.79
C ALA A 1046 11.21 -35.51 -22.67
N GLY A 1047 10.51 -35.15 -21.59
CA GLY A 1047 11.10 -34.70 -20.33
C GLY A 1047 10.74 -35.66 -19.19
N ALA A 1048 11.27 -35.39 -18.00
CA ALA A 1048 10.94 -36.17 -16.81
C ALA A 1048 9.48 -35.90 -16.38
N GLY A 1049 8.56 -36.77 -16.79
CA GLY A 1049 7.13 -36.69 -16.46
C GLY A 1049 6.31 -35.71 -17.31
N TYR A 1050 6.84 -35.27 -18.46
CA TYR A 1050 6.12 -34.39 -19.38
C TYR A 1050 6.59 -34.55 -20.83
N SER A 1051 5.78 -34.07 -21.77
CA SER A 1051 6.17 -33.85 -23.17
C SER A 1051 6.27 -32.35 -23.44
N GLU A 1052 7.42 -31.88 -23.93
CA GLU A 1052 7.67 -30.47 -24.24
C GLU A 1052 7.37 -30.17 -25.71
N ILE A 1053 6.55 -29.14 -25.95
CA ILE A 1053 6.06 -28.72 -27.27
C ILE A 1053 6.30 -27.22 -27.40
N GLU A 1054 6.84 -26.79 -28.54
CA GLU A 1054 6.97 -25.37 -28.88
C GLU A 1054 5.83 -24.94 -29.79
N VAL A 1055 5.14 -23.87 -29.42
CA VAL A 1055 4.02 -23.30 -30.20
C VAL A 1055 4.16 -21.79 -30.35
N GLY A 1056 3.56 -21.24 -31.41
CA GLY A 1056 3.36 -19.80 -31.54
C GLY A 1056 2.10 -19.33 -30.81
N SER A 1057 1.61 -18.17 -31.20
CA SER A 1057 0.35 -17.60 -30.73
C SER A 1057 -0.86 -18.42 -31.17
N GLY A 1058 -1.99 -18.24 -30.48
CA GLY A 1058 -3.27 -18.89 -30.77
C GLY A 1058 -3.78 -19.76 -29.63
N THR A 1059 -4.89 -20.44 -29.88
CA THR A 1059 -5.53 -21.35 -28.92
C THR A 1059 -5.23 -22.81 -29.25
N TYR A 1060 -4.75 -23.54 -28.25
CA TYR A 1060 -4.31 -24.93 -28.35
C TYR A 1060 -4.95 -25.76 -27.25
N ARG A 1061 -5.21 -27.04 -27.56
CA ARG A 1061 -5.72 -28.02 -26.60
C ARG A 1061 -4.97 -29.32 -26.72
N TRP A 1062 -4.50 -29.85 -25.59
CA TRP A 1062 -3.84 -31.14 -25.48
C TRP A 1062 -4.56 -32.06 -24.52
N LYS A 1063 -4.41 -33.36 -24.75
CA LYS A 1063 -4.75 -34.39 -23.77
C LYS A 1063 -3.64 -35.42 -23.68
N SER A 1064 -3.48 -36.02 -22.51
CA SER A 1064 -2.51 -37.08 -22.24
C SER A 1064 -3.05 -38.09 -21.24
N THR A 1065 -2.34 -39.20 -21.09
CA THR A 1065 -2.53 -40.12 -19.97
C THR A 1065 -1.38 -40.00 -19.00
N GLU A 1066 -1.66 -39.54 -17.80
CA GLU A 1066 -0.72 -39.51 -16.68
C GLU A 1066 -0.54 -40.94 -16.10
N SER A 1067 0.58 -41.26 -15.47
CA SER A 1067 0.74 -42.52 -14.72
C SER A 1067 0.36 -42.38 -13.25
N SER A 1068 -0.16 -43.46 -12.68
CA SER A 1068 -0.49 -43.55 -11.25
C SER A 1068 0.77 -43.37 -10.40
N SER A 1069 0.83 -42.28 -9.64
CA SER A 1069 1.75 -42.13 -8.50
C SER A 1069 1.20 -42.88 -7.28
N GLU A 1070 1.06 -44.20 -7.38
CA GLU A 1070 1.04 -45.06 -6.17
C GLU A 1070 2.46 -45.49 -5.75
N GLY A 1071 3.49 -45.03 -6.46
CA GLY A 1071 4.87 -45.05 -5.98
C GLY A 1071 5.32 -43.62 -5.71
N GLY A 1072 5.78 -43.34 -4.49
CA GLY A 1072 6.55 -42.13 -4.19
C GLY A 1072 7.68 -41.93 -5.22
N PRO A 1073 8.23 -40.71 -5.33
CA PRO A 1073 9.19 -40.38 -6.38
C PRO A 1073 10.27 -41.46 -6.44
N THR A 1074 10.37 -42.12 -7.59
CA THR A 1074 11.53 -42.94 -7.94
C THR A 1074 12.75 -42.12 -7.57
N GLN A 1075 13.52 -42.63 -6.60
CA GLN A 1075 14.84 -42.10 -6.31
C GLN A 1075 15.53 -41.90 -7.65
N MET A 1076 15.80 -40.64 -8.02
CA MET A 1076 16.88 -40.40 -8.97
C MET A 1076 18.10 -41.11 -8.39
N PRO A 1077 18.95 -41.77 -9.19
CA PRO A 1077 20.29 -42.07 -8.72
C PRO A 1077 20.92 -40.71 -8.41
N LEU A 1078 21.02 -40.42 -7.11
CA LEU A 1078 21.55 -39.18 -6.55
C LEU A 1078 22.98 -38.92 -6.99
#